data_AF-A0A5N4CYN8-F1
#
_entry.id   AF-A0A5N4CYN8-F1
#
_cell.length_a   1.000
_cell.length_b   1.000
_cell.length_c   1.000
_cell.angle_alpha   90.00
_cell.angle_beta   90.00
_cell.angle_gamma   90.00
#
_symmetry.space_group_name_H-M   'P 1'
#
loop_
_entity.id
_entity.type
_entity.pdbx_description
1 polymer ?
#
loop_
_entity_poly.entity_id
_entity_poly.type
_entity_poly.pdbx_seq_one_letter_code
_entity_poly.pdbx_strand_id
1 'polypeptide(L)'
;MTQAEKGDAENGKEKGGEKEKEQRGVKRPIVPALVPESLQEQIQSNFIVVIHPGSTTLRIGRATDTLPASIPHVIARRHKQQGQPLYKDNWLLREGLNKPESNEQRQNGLKMVDQAIWSKKMSNGTRRIPVSPEQARSYNKQMRPAILDHCSGNKWTNTSHHPEFLVGEEALYVNPLDCYNIHWPIRRGQLNIHPGPGGSLTAVLADIEVIWSHAIQKYLEIPLKDLKYYRCILLIPDIYNKQHVKELVNMILMKMGFSGIVVHQESVCATFGSGLSSTCIVDVGDQKTSVCCVEDGVSHRNTRLCLAYGGSDVSRCFYWLMQRAGFPYRECQLTNKMDCLLLQHLKETFCHLDQDISGLQDHEFQIRHPDSPALLYQFRLGDEKLQAPMALFYPATFGIVGQKMTTLQHRSQGDPEDPHDEHYLLATQSKQEQVCVNSGMRGGSLDVQKFARINGSLQSLSSDSILKLITVFRAVDEMKSMFKIQMTDSAKATADRKSASKPIGFEGDLRGQSSDLPERLHSQEVDLGSSQGDCLMPGNDSEEALTALMSRKTAISLFEGKALGLDKAILHSIDCCCKHIWGAGREQGSGWGVVLHCSILIQKLLSTNFMPAFSILVVGGGLMFHKAQEFLQHRILNKMPPSFRRIIENVDVITRPKDMDPRLIAWKGGAVLACLDTTQELWIYQREWQRFGVRMLRERAAFVW
;
A
#
# COMPACT_ATOMS: atom_id res chain seq x y z
N MET A 1 45.45 -51.58 -13.46
CA MET A 1 46.83 -51.91 -13.08
C MET A 1 47.05 -51.43 -11.66
N THR A 2 47.31 -52.40 -10.75
CA THR A 2 48.11 -52.33 -9.50
C THR A 2 47.87 -51.18 -8.51
N GLN A 3 47.77 -51.35 -7.20
CA GLN A 3 47.77 -52.44 -6.20
C GLN A 3 47.66 -51.69 -4.83
N ALA A 4 46.92 -52.19 -3.84
CA ALA A 4 47.43 -52.74 -2.56
C ALA A 4 48.33 -51.78 -1.72
N GLU A 5 48.28 -51.65 -0.40
CA GLU A 5 47.64 -52.34 0.72
C GLU A 5 48.12 -51.64 2.02
N LYS A 6 47.58 -52.09 3.16
CA LYS A 6 48.12 -52.06 4.54
C LYS A 6 47.52 -51.04 5.51
N GLY A 7 46.73 -51.59 6.43
CA GLY A 7 46.48 -51.02 7.74
C GLY A 7 47.59 -51.37 8.73
N ASP A 8 47.46 -50.84 9.93
CA ASP A 8 47.73 -51.54 11.19
C ASP A 8 47.07 -50.77 12.33
N ALA A 9 46.46 -51.52 13.25
CA ALA A 9 45.87 -51.05 14.47
C ALA A 9 46.73 -51.55 15.63
N GLU A 10 47.01 -50.70 16.62
CA GLU A 10 47.43 -51.15 17.95
C GLU A 10 46.98 -50.18 19.04
N ASN A 11 46.74 -50.74 20.22
CA ASN A 11 45.85 -50.29 21.28
C ASN A 11 46.65 -50.27 22.60
N GLY A 12 46.49 -49.28 23.50
CA GLY A 12 46.94 -49.45 24.89
C GLY A 12 47.27 -48.24 25.79
N LYS A 13 46.27 -47.85 26.60
CA LYS A 13 46.28 -47.55 28.07
C LYS A 13 46.87 -46.28 28.73
N GLU A 14 45.95 -45.65 29.50
CA GLU A 14 46.01 -45.08 30.89
C GLU A 14 46.99 -43.95 31.23
N LYS A 15 46.75 -42.97 32.11
CA LYS A 15 45.63 -42.39 32.88
C LYS A 15 46.21 -41.09 33.47
N GLY A 16 45.44 -40.01 33.58
CA GLY A 16 45.82 -38.82 34.34
C GLY A 16 44.70 -37.79 34.32
N GLY A 17 43.94 -37.68 35.41
CA GLY A 17 42.86 -36.72 35.55
C GLY A 17 43.34 -35.44 36.22
N GLU A 18 42.82 -34.31 35.75
CA GLU A 18 42.70 -33.06 36.51
C GLU A 18 41.51 -32.24 35.97
N LYS A 19 40.94 -31.42 36.84
CA LYS A 19 39.55 -30.93 36.86
C LYS A 19 39.27 -29.69 35.98
N GLU A 20 37.99 -29.62 35.57
CA GLU A 20 37.12 -28.44 35.40
C GLU A 20 37.52 -27.27 34.46
N LYS A 21 36.74 -27.13 33.37
CA LYS A 21 35.91 -25.92 33.14
C LYS A 21 34.84 -26.19 32.08
N GLU A 22 33.59 -26.16 32.53
CA GLU A 22 32.39 -26.20 31.70
C GLU A 22 32.29 -24.91 30.87
N GLN A 23 32.60 -24.96 29.57
CA GLN A 23 32.15 -23.94 28.62
C GLN A 23 30.93 -24.48 27.89
N ARG A 24 29.77 -23.89 28.20
CA ARG A 24 28.53 -24.02 27.43
C ARG A 24 28.84 -23.72 25.96
N GLY A 25 28.94 -24.78 25.15
CA GLY A 25 29.10 -24.69 23.71
C GLY A 25 27.93 -23.95 23.08
N VAL A 26 28.23 -22.80 22.49
CA VAL A 26 27.34 -22.07 21.58
C VAL A 26 26.94 -23.04 20.47
N LYS A 27 25.65 -23.41 20.42
CA LYS A 27 25.09 -24.18 19.30
C LYS A 27 25.34 -23.40 18.02
N ARG A 28 26.19 -23.95 17.13
CA ARG A 28 26.37 -23.42 15.77
C ARG A 28 24.99 -23.36 15.09
N PRO A 29 24.67 -22.29 14.36
CA PRO A 29 23.42 -22.23 13.62
C PRO A 29 23.40 -23.38 12.61
N ILE A 30 22.36 -24.22 12.68
CA ILE A 30 22.07 -25.25 11.70
C ILE A 30 21.72 -24.51 10.41
N VAL A 31 22.64 -24.49 9.45
CA VAL A 31 22.37 -24.02 8.09
C VAL A 31 21.36 -25.00 7.49
N PRO A 32 20.18 -24.56 7.01
CA PRO A 32 19.28 -25.45 6.29
C PRO A 32 20.01 -26.04 5.09
N ALA A 33 19.81 -27.32 4.85
CA ALA A 33 20.38 -27.95 3.66
C ALA A 33 19.87 -27.21 2.42
N LEU A 34 20.79 -26.62 1.65
CA LEU A 34 20.49 -26.10 0.31
C LEU A 34 19.83 -27.24 -0.48
N VAL A 35 18.58 -27.02 -0.91
CA VAL A 35 17.87 -28.01 -1.72
C VAL A 35 18.53 -28.05 -3.10
N PRO A 36 19.07 -29.20 -3.55
CA PRO A 36 19.61 -29.35 -4.89
C PRO A 36 18.57 -28.94 -5.95
N GLU A 37 19.00 -28.30 -7.05
CA GLU A 37 18.10 -27.83 -8.12
C GLU A 37 17.12 -28.92 -8.61
N SER A 38 17.55 -30.18 -8.64
CA SER A 38 16.73 -31.33 -9.05
C SER A 38 15.53 -31.63 -8.13
N LEU A 39 15.48 -31.07 -6.91
CA LEU A 39 14.42 -31.30 -5.92
C LEU A 39 13.57 -30.03 -5.65
N GLN A 40 13.94 -28.88 -6.22
CA GLN A 40 13.24 -27.61 -5.99
C GLN A 40 11.78 -27.64 -6.49
N GLU A 41 11.50 -28.41 -7.55
CA GLU A 41 10.14 -28.59 -8.09
C GLU A 41 9.21 -29.40 -7.17
N GLN A 42 9.75 -30.17 -6.22
CA GLN A 42 8.98 -31.03 -5.31
C GLN A 42 8.66 -30.34 -3.98
N ILE A 43 9.17 -29.12 -3.74
CA ILE A 43 8.94 -28.39 -2.49
C ILE A 43 7.48 -27.91 -2.44
N GLN A 44 6.87 -27.95 -1.25
CA GLN A 44 5.47 -27.53 -1.05
C GLN A 44 5.16 -26.12 -1.57
N SER A 45 6.12 -25.19 -1.50
CA SER A 45 5.99 -23.81 -1.99
C SER A 45 5.90 -23.72 -3.52
N ASN A 46 6.39 -24.72 -4.26
CA ASN A 46 6.26 -24.79 -5.72
C ASN A 46 4.79 -24.98 -6.16
N PHE A 47 3.97 -25.55 -5.27
CA PHE A 47 2.53 -25.78 -5.46
C PHE A 47 1.67 -24.65 -4.85
N ILE A 48 2.25 -23.49 -4.57
CA ILE A 48 1.55 -22.31 -4.06
C ILE A 48 1.72 -21.16 -5.04
N VAL A 49 0.61 -20.67 -5.59
CA VAL A 49 0.58 -19.49 -6.46
C VAL A 49 0.26 -18.26 -5.62
N VAL A 50 1.10 -17.23 -5.69
CA VAL A 50 0.90 -15.94 -5.02
C VAL A 50 0.36 -14.94 -6.03
N ILE A 51 -0.82 -14.39 -5.76
CA ILE A 51 -1.54 -13.44 -6.62
C ILE A 51 -1.62 -12.10 -5.90
N HIS A 52 -0.98 -11.08 -6.48
CA HIS A 52 -1.03 -9.69 -6.03
C HIS A 52 -1.62 -8.79 -7.13
N PRO A 53 -2.94 -8.58 -7.11
CA PRO A 53 -3.61 -7.74 -8.09
C PRO A 53 -3.37 -6.26 -7.82
N GLY A 54 -3.18 -5.47 -8.88
CA GLY A 54 -3.15 -4.01 -8.83
C GLY A 54 -4.04 -3.38 -9.90
N SER A 55 -4.26 -2.07 -9.82
CA SER A 55 -5.11 -1.36 -10.81
C SER A 55 -4.58 -1.49 -12.24
N THR A 56 -3.26 -1.48 -12.40
CA THR A 56 -2.61 -1.41 -13.71
C THR A 56 -1.73 -2.62 -13.99
N THR A 57 -1.25 -3.30 -12.93
CA THR A 57 -0.34 -4.44 -13.05
C THR A 57 -0.78 -5.55 -12.10
N LEU A 58 -0.97 -6.75 -12.63
CA LEU A 58 -1.07 -8.00 -11.90
C LEU A 58 0.33 -8.55 -11.67
N ARG A 59 0.64 -8.94 -10.44
CA ARG A 59 1.87 -9.68 -10.10
C ARG A 59 1.47 -11.08 -9.67
N ILE A 60 1.98 -12.08 -10.37
CA ILE A 60 1.62 -13.48 -10.15
C ILE A 60 2.83 -14.38 -10.35
N GLY A 61 2.97 -15.41 -9.53
CA GLY A 61 4.09 -16.34 -9.57
C GLY A 61 3.92 -17.46 -8.56
N ARG A 62 4.75 -18.49 -8.65
CA ARG A 62 4.91 -19.49 -7.59
C ARG A 62 5.61 -18.84 -6.39
N ALA A 63 5.36 -19.35 -5.18
CA ALA A 63 6.06 -18.86 -3.99
C ALA A 63 7.57 -19.13 -4.02
N THR A 64 8.03 -20.07 -4.86
CA THR A 64 9.44 -20.34 -5.15
C THR A 64 10.07 -19.37 -6.13
N ASP A 65 9.28 -18.64 -6.93
CA ASP A 65 9.81 -17.76 -7.97
C ASP A 65 10.55 -16.58 -7.33
N THR A 66 11.73 -16.25 -7.86
CA THR A 66 12.52 -15.10 -7.37
C THR A 66 11.85 -13.76 -7.71
N LEU A 67 11.19 -13.71 -8.88
CA LEU A 67 10.46 -12.56 -9.40
C LEU A 67 9.11 -13.02 -9.93
N PRO A 68 8.01 -12.29 -9.66
CA PRO A 68 6.72 -12.61 -10.26
C PRO A 68 6.70 -12.19 -11.73
N ALA A 69 5.86 -12.87 -12.52
CA ALA A 69 5.37 -12.31 -13.75
C ALA A 69 4.57 -11.03 -13.45
N SER A 70 4.89 -9.95 -14.18
CA SER A 70 4.19 -8.67 -14.09
C SER A 70 3.44 -8.41 -15.38
N ILE A 71 2.11 -8.49 -15.34
CA ILE A 71 1.23 -8.42 -16.50
C ILE A 71 0.38 -7.15 -16.40
N PRO A 72 0.20 -6.36 -17.48
CA PRO A 72 -0.81 -5.30 -17.49
C PRO A 72 -2.19 -5.88 -17.13
N HIS A 73 -2.86 -5.31 -16.13
CA HIS A 73 -4.11 -5.86 -15.61
C HIS A 73 -5.31 -5.39 -16.45
N VAL A 74 -5.31 -5.75 -17.73
CA VAL A 74 -6.23 -5.26 -18.75
C VAL A 74 -6.62 -6.38 -19.70
N ILE A 75 -7.85 -6.32 -20.20
CA ILE A 75 -8.40 -7.23 -21.20
C ILE A 75 -9.06 -6.43 -22.32
N ALA A 76 -8.86 -6.88 -23.56
CA ALA A 76 -9.63 -6.44 -24.71
C ALA A 76 -10.67 -7.51 -25.03
N ARG A 77 -11.96 -7.16 -25.11
CA ARG A 77 -13.04 -8.09 -25.51
C ARG A 77 -13.64 -7.70 -26.84
N ARG A 78 -13.78 -8.68 -27.73
CA ARG A 78 -14.34 -8.46 -29.06
C ARG A 78 -15.83 -8.13 -28.98
N HIS A 79 -16.29 -7.29 -29.91
CA HIS A 79 -17.71 -7.08 -30.15
C HIS A 79 -18.39 -8.36 -30.64
N LYS A 80 -19.64 -8.54 -30.21
CA LYS A 80 -20.49 -9.66 -30.65
C LYS A 80 -21.25 -9.32 -31.93
N GLN A 81 -21.52 -8.03 -32.15
CA GLN A 81 -22.26 -7.53 -33.29
C GLN A 81 -21.50 -6.39 -33.97
N GLN A 82 -21.68 -6.25 -35.28
CA GLN A 82 -21.11 -5.13 -36.02
C GLN A 82 -21.78 -3.80 -35.60
N GLY A 83 -21.02 -2.71 -35.62
CA GLY A 83 -21.53 -1.37 -35.31
C GLY A 83 -21.75 -1.08 -33.82
N GLN A 84 -21.32 -1.96 -32.91
CA GLN A 84 -21.32 -1.66 -31.48
C GLN A 84 -20.36 -0.49 -31.18
N PRO A 85 -20.75 0.46 -30.30
CA PRO A 85 -19.85 1.55 -29.92
C PRO A 85 -18.65 1.01 -29.16
N LEU A 86 -17.46 1.52 -29.47
CA LEU A 86 -16.23 1.16 -28.78
C LEU A 86 -16.23 1.69 -27.35
N TYR A 87 -16.12 0.78 -26.39
CA TYR A 87 -15.93 1.10 -24.99
C TYR A 87 -14.45 1.05 -24.62
N LYS A 88 -13.98 2.07 -23.92
CA LYS A 88 -12.61 2.14 -23.40
C LYS A 88 -12.69 2.65 -21.98
N ASP A 89 -12.27 1.82 -21.04
CA ASP A 89 -12.09 2.25 -19.66
C ASP A 89 -11.07 3.39 -19.59
N ASN A 90 -11.32 4.33 -18.69
CA ASN A 90 -10.43 5.46 -18.47
C ASN A 90 -9.15 5.01 -17.73
N TRP A 91 -7.98 5.39 -18.23
CA TRP A 91 -6.71 5.16 -17.54
C TRP A 91 -6.21 6.41 -16.79
N LEU A 92 -5.51 7.32 -17.49
CA LEU A 92 -5.00 8.57 -16.90
C LEU A 92 -6.09 9.60 -16.65
N LEU A 93 -7.19 9.52 -17.39
CA LEU A 93 -8.40 10.32 -17.16
C LEU A 93 -9.25 9.76 -16.03
N ARG A 94 -10.00 10.65 -15.40
CA ARG A 94 -10.94 10.33 -14.33
C ARG A 94 -11.98 11.43 -14.19
N GLU A 95 -13.05 11.10 -13.49
CA GLU A 95 -14.09 12.06 -13.14
C GLU A 95 -13.55 13.18 -12.24
N GLY A 96 -14.18 14.35 -12.34
CA GLY A 96 -13.84 15.52 -11.51
C GLY A 96 -12.71 16.40 -12.04
N LEU A 97 -12.08 16.07 -13.19
CA LEU A 97 -10.96 16.86 -13.75
C LEU A 97 -11.35 18.17 -14.46
N ASN A 98 -12.61 18.24 -14.93
CA ASN A 98 -13.14 19.33 -15.75
C ASN A 98 -14.41 19.96 -15.14
N LYS A 99 -14.52 19.98 -13.81
CA LYS A 99 -15.55 20.77 -13.13
C LYS A 99 -15.17 22.27 -13.20
N PRO A 100 -16.12 23.19 -13.07
CA PRO A 100 -15.85 24.63 -13.13
C PRO A 100 -14.67 25.08 -12.24
N GLU A 101 -14.56 24.49 -11.05
CA GLU A 101 -13.56 24.81 -10.03
C GLU A 101 -12.22 24.06 -10.26
N SER A 102 -12.20 23.04 -11.12
CA SER A 102 -11.02 22.17 -11.31
C SER A 102 -9.78 22.95 -11.77
N ASN A 103 -9.96 23.93 -12.66
CA ASN A 103 -8.83 24.71 -13.16
C ASN A 103 -8.27 25.64 -12.07
N GLU A 104 -9.14 26.32 -11.32
CA GLU A 104 -8.72 27.18 -10.21
C GLU A 104 -8.03 26.37 -9.11
N GLN A 105 -8.62 25.24 -8.70
CA GLN A 105 -8.04 24.34 -7.71
C GLN A 105 -6.64 23.87 -8.14
N ARG A 106 -6.48 23.51 -9.42
CA ARG A 106 -5.19 23.09 -10.01
C ARG A 106 -4.14 24.20 -9.91
N GLN A 107 -4.49 25.44 -10.27
CA GLN A 107 -3.57 26.58 -10.20
C GLN A 107 -3.21 26.92 -8.75
N ASN A 108 -4.17 26.91 -7.84
CA ASN A 108 -3.92 27.16 -6.42
C ASN A 108 -3.05 26.05 -5.80
N GLY A 109 -3.26 24.79 -6.18
CA GLY A 109 -2.39 23.69 -5.81
C GLY A 109 -0.95 23.88 -6.31
N LEU A 110 -0.78 24.25 -7.58
CA LEU A 110 0.54 24.51 -8.16
C LEU A 110 1.27 25.66 -7.45
N LYS A 111 0.57 26.74 -7.09
CA LYS A 111 1.16 27.83 -6.28
C LYS A 111 1.71 27.34 -4.93
N MET A 112 1.01 26.42 -4.27
CA MET A 112 1.47 25.81 -3.01
C MET A 112 2.71 24.92 -3.23
N VAL A 113 2.78 24.24 -4.38
CA VAL A 113 3.96 23.47 -4.80
C VAL A 113 5.15 24.42 -5.01
N ASP A 114 4.97 25.50 -5.78
CA ASP A 114 6.00 26.50 -6.05
C ASP A 114 6.51 27.16 -4.76
N GLN A 115 5.60 27.53 -3.87
CA GLN A 115 5.95 28.06 -2.55
C GLN A 115 6.78 27.05 -1.75
N ALA A 116 6.41 25.76 -1.79
CA ALA A 116 7.13 24.72 -1.08
C ALA A 116 8.54 24.49 -1.67
N ILE A 117 8.67 24.49 -3.00
CA ILE A 117 9.97 24.42 -3.69
C ILE A 117 10.83 25.61 -3.26
N TRP A 118 10.32 26.83 -3.41
CA TRP A 118 11.04 28.05 -3.06
C TRP A 118 11.44 28.08 -1.57
N SER A 119 10.58 27.59 -0.68
CA SER A 119 10.81 27.56 0.77
C SER A 119 11.95 26.64 1.20
N LYS A 120 12.29 25.62 0.40
CA LYS A 120 13.41 24.72 0.65
C LYS A 120 14.66 25.29 -0.04
N LYS A 121 15.75 25.44 0.72
CA LYS A 121 17.05 25.83 0.17
C LYS A 121 17.71 24.64 -0.53
N MET A 122 18.54 24.92 -1.53
CA MET A 122 19.44 23.95 -2.14
C MET A 122 20.56 23.58 -1.16
N SER A 123 21.31 22.53 -1.45
CA SER A 123 22.40 22.03 -0.58
C SER A 123 23.51 23.07 -0.35
N ASN A 124 23.70 24.01 -1.29
CA ASN A 124 24.63 25.14 -1.15
C ASN A 124 24.07 26.31 -0.29
N GLY A 125 22.89 26.17 0.32
CA GLY A 125 22.26 27.18 1.17
C GLY A 125 21.53 28.31 0.42
N THR A 126 21.59 28.33 -0.91
CA THR A 126 20.90 29.35 -1.73
C THR A 126 19.46 28.95 -2.05
N ARG A 127 18.64 29.92 -2.46
CA ARG A 127 17.28 29.67 -2.96
C ARG A 127 17.37 29.14 -4.40
N ARG A 128 16.53 28.16 -4.72
CA ARG A 128 16.37 27.69 -6.10
C ARG A 128 15.80 28.81 -6.96
N ILE A 129 16.47 29.12 -8.06
CA ILE A 129 16.00 30.11 -9.03
C ILE A 129 14.95 29.43 -9.93
N PRO A 130 13.68 29.89 -9.95
CA PRO A 130 12.64 29.29 -10.78
C PRO A 130 12.91 29.57 -12.26
N VAL A 131 12.53 28.63 -13.11
CA VAL A 131 12.62 28.77 -14.56
C VAL A 131 11.23 29.03 -15.14
N SER A 132 11.12 30.04 -16.01
CA SER A 132 9.84 30.35 -16.64
C SER A 132 9.48 29.31 -17.72
N PRO A 133 8.26 28.73 -17.69
CA PRO A 133 7.79 27.83 -18.75
C PRO A 133 7.78 28.49 -20.15
N GLU A 134 7.70 29.82 -20.23
CA GLU A 134 7.70 30.54 -21.50
C GLU A 134 9.07 30.53 -22.20
N GLN A 135 10.16 30.48 -21.41
CA GLN A 135 11.51 30.33 -21.93
C GLN A 135 11.68 28.96 -22.59
N ALA A 136 11.21 27.90 -21.92
CA ALA A 136 11.18 26.55 -22.48
C ALA A 136 10.30 26.49 -23.74
N ARG A 137 9.10 27.07 -23.69
CA ARG A 137 8.12 27.08 -24.78
C ARG A 137 8.65 27.71 -26.06
N SER A 138 9.41 28.79 -25.95
CA SER A 138 9.97 29.50 -27.10
C SER A 138 10.91 28.62 -27.92
N TYR A 139 11.71 27.79 -27.24
CA TYR A 139 12.57 26.77 -27.85
C TYR A 139 11.74 25.55 -28.31
N ASN A 140 10.94 24.97 -27.43
CA ASN A 140 10.24 23.71 -27.67
C ASN A 140 9.27 23.74 -28.86
N LYS A 141 8.62 24.89 -29.12
CA LYS A 141 7.71 25.02 -30.27
C LYS A 141 8.43 25.02 -31.62
N GLN A 142 9.72 25.34 -31.65
CA GLN A 142 10.55 25.34 -32.86
C GLN A 142 11.05 23.94 -33.19
N MET A 143 11.16 23.07 -32.17
CA MET A 143 11.64 21.70 -32.35
C MET A 143 10.70 20.89 -33.26
N ARG A 144 11.32 20.05 -34.09
CA ARG A 144 10.67 19.07 -34.96
C ARG A 144 11.31 17.71 -34.67
N PRO A 145 10.54 16.61 -34.76
CA PRO A 145 11.11 15.30 -34.54
C PRO A 145 12.08 14.93 -35.66
N ALA A 146 13.18 14.28 -35.29
CA ALA A 146 14.03 13.55 -36.23
C ALA A 146 13.45 12.15 -36.44
N ILE A 147 13.49 11.66 -37.68
CA ILE A 147 13.13 10.27 -37.98
C ILE A 147 14.37 9.42 -37.76
N LEU A 148 14.31 8.50 -36.80
CA LEU A 148 15.39 7.53 -36.54
C LEU A 148 15.30 6.35 -37.51
N ASP A 149 14.08 5.81 -37.67
CA ASP A 149 13.78 4.66 -38.50
C ASP A 149 12.47 4.90 -39.26
N HIS A 150 12.37 4.41 -40.50
CA HIS A 150 11.14 4.50 -41.30
C HIS A 150 9.98 3.67 -40.71
N CYS A 151 10.27 2.69 -39.84
CA CYS A 151 9.29 1.91 -39.11
C CYS A 151 9.68 1.90 -37.63
N SER A 152 8.71 2.10 -36.72
CA SER A 152 8.96 2.10 -35.28
C SER A 152 9.51 0.79 -34.72
N GLY A 153 9.25 -0.33 -35.42
CA GLY A 153 9.53 -1.70 -34.98
C GLY A 153 8.38 -2.32 -34.18
N ASN A 154 7.47 -1.50 -33.66
CA ASN A 154 6.28 -1.94 -32.94
C ASN A 154 5.12 -2.19 -33.90
N LYS A 155 4.31 -3.19 -33.60
CA LYS A 155 3.15 -3.59 -34.42
C LYS A 155 1.92 -3.70 -33.56
N TRP A 156 0.75 -3.49 -34.15
CA TRP A 156 -0.51 -3.83 -33.49
C TRP A 156 -0.62 -5.34 -33.30
N THR A 157 -1.30 -5.75 -32.24
CA THR A 157 -1.67 -7.13 -32.01
C THR A 157 -2.49 -7.65 -33.19
N ASN A 158 -2.11 -8.80 -33.74
CA ASN A 158 -2.81 -9.37 -34.88
C ASN A 158 -4.18 -9.93 -34.45
N THR A 159 -5.25 -9.28 -34.91
CA THR A 159 -6.65 -9.64 -34.62
C THR A 159 -7.35 -10.37 -35.77
N SER A 160 -6.62 -10.74 -36.84
CA SER A 160 -7.19 -11.34 -38.06
C SER A 160 -7.89 -12.68 -37.84
N HIS A 161 -7.50 -13.42 -36.80
CA HIS A 161 -8.14 -14.68 -36.39
C HIS A 161 -9.34 -14.47 -35.46
N HIS A 162 -9.76 -13.21 -35.27
CA HIS A 162 -10.94 -12.80 -34.50
C HIS A 162 -10.98 -13.34 -33.06
N PRO A 163 -9.90 -13.20 -32.26
CA PRO A 163 -9.88 -13.71 -30.90
C PRO A 163 -11.00 -13.09 -30.07
N GLU A 164 -11.72 -13.88 -29.27
CA GLU A 164 -12.81 -13.37 -28.43
C GLU A 164 -12.30 -12.33 -27.41
N PHE A 165 -11.07 -12.53 -26.93
CA PHE A 165 -10.39 -11.62 -26.04
C PHE A 165 -8.88 -11.65 -26.23
N LEU A 166 -8.22 -10.59 -25.77
CA LEU A 166 -6.76 -10.47 -25.66
C LEU A 166 -6.44 -9.97 -24.24
N VAL A 167 -5.30 -10.36 -23.68
CA VAL A 167 -4.93 -10.07 -22.29
C VAL A 167 -3.59 -9.35 -22.21
N GLY A 168 -3.45 -8.45 -21.24
CA GLY A 168 -2.16 -7.85 -20.89
C GLY A 168 -1.58 -6.98 -21.99
N GLU A 169 -0.31 -7.22 -22.33
CA GLU A 169 0.39 -6.45 -23.36
C GLU A 169 -0.33 -6.54 -24.71
N GLU A 170 -0.83 -7.72 -25.08
CA GLU A 170 -1.57 -7.90 -26.34
C GLU A 170 -2.85 -7.04 -26.38
N ALA A 171 -3.52 -6.85 -25.24
CA ALA A 171 -4.68 -5.95 -25.13
C ALA A 171 -4.30 -4.47 -25.23
N LEU A 172 -3.13 -4.08 -24.69
CA LEU A 172 -2.61 -2.71 -24.82
C LEU A 172 -2.30 -2.35 -26.28
N TYR A 173 -1.82 -3.31 -27.07
CA TYR A 173 -1.46 -3.13 -28.48
C TYR A 173 -2.59 -3.50 -29.45
N VAL A 174 -3.84 -3.59 -28.99
CA VAL A 174 -4.99 -3.63 -29.92
C VAL A 174 -5.14 -2.28 -30.62
N ASN A 175 -5.21 -2.33 -31.95
CA ASN A 175 -5.45 -1.14 -32.79
C ASN A 175 -6.72 -0.44 -32.32
N PRO A 176 -6.68 0.89 -32.03
CA PRO A 176 -7.85 1.63 -31.55
C PRO A 176 -9.09 1.59 -32.46
N LEU A 177 -8.94 1.20 -33.73
CA LEU A 177 -9.99 1.06 -34.73
C LEU A 177 -10.61 -0.35 -34.77
N ASP A 178 -9.96 -1.35 -34.18
CA ASP A 178 -10.49 -2.71 -34.15
C ASP A 178 -11.73 -2.80 -33.22
N CYS A 179 -12.58 -3.79 -33.50
CA CYS A 179 -13.85 -4.04 -32.80
C CYS A 179 -13.68 -4.66 -31.40
N TYR A 180 -12.86 -4.04 -30.54
CA TYR A 180 -12.60 -4.48 -29.17
C TYR A 180 -12.88 -3.38 -28.15
N ASN A 181 -13.60 -3.76 -27.09
CA ASN A 181 -13.74 -2.97 -25.89
C ASN A 181 -12.55 -3.23 -24.96
N ILE A 182 -12.00 -2.18 -24.35
CA ILE A 182 -10.88 -2.28 -23.40
C ILE A 182 -11.40 -2.10 -21.98
N HIS A 183 -11.14 -3.09 -21.12
CA HIS A 183 -11.60 -3.09 -19.73
C HIS A 183 -10.41 -3.25 -18.77
N TRP A 184 -10.41 -2.44 -17.72
CA TRP A 184 -9.48 -2.52 -16.60
C TRP A 184 -10.26 -3.00 -15.37
N PRO A 185 -10.18 -4.29 -14.98
CA PRO A 185 -11.07 -4.86 -13.96
C PRO A 185 -10.89 -4.27 -12.56
N ILE A 186 -9.76 -3.60 -12.31
CA ILE A 186 -9.48 -2.91 -11.06
C ILE A 186 -9.16 -1.45 -11.35
N ARG A 187 -9.83 -0.54 -10.64
CA ARG A 187 -9.50 0.90 -10.64
C ARG A 187 -9.39 1.42 -9.23
N ARG A 188 -8.35 2.23 -8.99
CA ARG A 188 -8.05 2.82 -7.67
C ARG A 188 -8.07 1.79 -6.53
N GLY A 189 -7.55 0.58 -6.79
CA GLY A 189 -7.44 -0.50 -5.80
C GLY A 189 -8.74 -1.22 -5.47
N GLN A 190 -9.82 -1.00 -6.22
CA GLN A 190 -11.11 -1.69 -6.05
C GLN A 190 -11.59 -2.25 -7.39
N LEU A 191 -12.53 -3.21 -7.36
CA LEU A 191 -13.18 -3.70 -8.57
C LEU A 191 -13.82 -2.54 -9.35
N ASN A 192 -13.60 -2.50 -10.66
CA ASN A 192 -14.05 -1.41 -11.53
C ASN A 192 -15.52 -1.56 -11.93
N ILE A 193 -16.42 -1.31 -10.98
CA ILE A 193 -17.86 -1.40 -11.20
C ILE A 193 -18.38 -0.08 -11.79
N HIS A 194 -19.09 -0.14 -12.92
CA HIS A 194 -19.66 1.02 -13.61
C HIS A 194 -20.86 0.66 -14.52
N PRO A 195 -21.66 1.64 -14.98
CA PRO A 195 -22.87 1.37 -15.78
C PRO A 195 -22.61 0.83 -17.20
N GLY A 196 -21.43 1.11 -17.76
CA GLY A 196 -21.05 0.68 -19.11
C GLY A 196 -20.80 -0.84 -19.26
N PRO A 197 -20.58 -1.33 -20.50
CA PRO A 197 -20.26 -2.73 -20.76
C PRO A 197 -19.01 -3.16 -20.00
N GLY A 198 -19.02 -4.37 -19.43
CA GLY A 198 -17.94 -4.87 -18.58
C GLY A 198 -18.00 -4.42 -17.11
N GLY A 199 -18.85 -3.43 -16.76
CA GLY A 199 -18.84 -2.82 -15.43
C GLY A 199 -19.74 -3.47 -14.38
N SER A 200 -20.52 -4.50 -14.70
CA SER A 200 -21.24 -5.28 -13.69
C SER A 200 -20.27 -6.16 -12.89
N LEU A 201 -20.55 -6.44 -11.62
CA LEU A 201 -19.71 -7.29 -10.76
C LEU A 201 -19.36 -8.64 -11.41
N THR A 202 -20.33 -9.30 -12.04
CA THR A 202 -20.13 -10.58 -12.72
C THR A 202 -19.21 -10.48 -13.94
N ALA A 203 -19.34 -9.41 -14.73
CA ALA A 203 -18.45 -9.16 -15.88
C ALA A 203 -17.02 -8.86 -15.41
N VAL A 204 -16.85 -8.03 -14.38
CA VAL A 204 -15.54 -7.74 -13.78
C VAL A 204 -14.88 -9.02 -13.27
N LEU A 205 -15.61 -9.88 -12.56
CA LEU A 205 -15.09 -11.17 -12.07
C LEU A 205 -14.71 -12.11 -13.21
N ALA A 206 -15.52 -12.18 -14.27
CA ALA A 206 -15.20 -12.98 -15.46
C ALA A 206 -13.95 -12.46 -16.19
N ASP A 207 -13.73 -11.14 -16.22
CA ASP A 207 -12.53 -10.54 -16.78
C ASP A 207 -11.30 -10.87 -15.93
N ILE A 208 -11.42 -10.81 -14.60
CA ILE A 208 -10.37 -11.21 -13.66
C ILE A 208 -10.02 -12.69 -13.85
N GLU A 209 -11.02 -13.58 -13.91
CA GLU A 209 -10.82 -15.02 -14.12
C GLU A 209 -10.05 -15.28 -15.42
N VAL A 210 -10.43 -14.62 -16.52
CA VAL A 210 -9.76 -14.77 -17.81
C VAL A 210 -8.31 -14.27 -17.76
N ILE A 211 -8.07 -13.08 -17.21
CA ILE A 211 -6.71 -12.52 -17.13
C ILE A 211 -5.81 -13.41 -16.28
N TRP A 212 -6.29 -13.85 -15.11
CA TRP A 212 -5.49 -14.65 -14.19
C TRP A 212 -5.24 -16.05 -14.73
N SER A 213 -6.26 -16.68 -15.34
CA SER A 213 -6.11 -17.98 -16.01
C SER A 213 -5.11 -17.90 -17.16
N HIS A 214 -5.21 -16.87 -18.00
CA HIS A 214 -4.24 -16.61 -19.06
C HIS A 214 -2.82 -16.44 -18.50
N ALA A 215 -2.68 -15.69 -17.41
CA ALA A 215 -1.37 -15.45 -16.81
C ALA A 215 -0.74 -16.74 -16.26
N ILE A 216 -1.53 -17.57 -15.59
CA ILE A 216 -1.12 -18.88 -15.07
C ILE A 216 -0.67 -19.81 -16.21
N GLN A 217 -1.44 -19.90 -17.29
CA GLN A 217 -1.11 -20.78 -18.40
C GLN A 217 0.10 -20.29 -19.20
N LYS A 218 0.19 -18.98 -19.47
CA LYS A 218 1.20 -18.42 -20.38
C LYS A 218 2.54 -18.17 -19.69
N TYR A 219 2.53 -17.67 -18.46
CA TYR A 219 3.77 -17.25 -17.78
C TYR A 219 4.23 -18.23 -16.70
N LEU A 220 3.30 -18.98 -16.08
CA LEU A 220 3.68 -20.03 -15.12
C LEU A 220 3.70 -21.41 -15.77
N GLU A 221 3.17 -21.55 -16.98
CA GLU A 221 3.12 -22.82 -17.70
C GLU A 221 2.34 -23.90 -16.94
N ILE A 222 1.33 -23.49 -16.16
CA ILE A 222 0.47 -24.39 -15.38
C ILE A 222 -0.85 -24.59 -16.14
N PRO A 223 -1.18 -25.83 -16.57
CA PRO A 223 -2.49 -26.11 -17.15
C PRO A 223 -3.61 -25.89 -16.12
N LEU A 224 -4.72 -25.23 -16.51
CA LEU A 224 -5.81 -24.91 -15.58
C LEU A 224 -6.42 -26.14 -14.91
N LYS A 225 -6.47 -27.27 -15.61
CA LYS A 225 -6.95 -28.56 -15.08
C LYS A 225 -6.14 -29.08 -13.89
N ASP A 226 -4.91 -28.58 -13.73
CA ASP A 226 -3.97 -29.00 -12.69
C ASP A 226 -4.02 -28.07 -11.47
N LEU A 227 -4.81 -26.99 -11.51
CA LEU A 227 -4.98 -26.06 -10.37
C LEU A 227 -5.50 -26.75 -9.10
N LYS A 228 -6.16 -27.90 -9.23
CA LYS A 228 -6.54 -28.76 -8.09
C LYS A 228 -5.36 -29.26 -7.25
N TYR A 229 -4.13 -29.22 -7.77
CA TYR A 229 -2.91 -29.55 -7.04
C TYR A 229 -2.25 -28.31 -6.41
N TYR A 230 -2.71 -27.12 -6.79
CA TYR A 230 -2.17 -25.85 -6.33
C TYR A 230 -3.06 -25.25 -5.24
N ARG A 231 -2.42 -24.47 -4.38
CA ARG A 231 -3.06 -23.55 -3.44
C ARG A 231 -2.73 -22.12 -3.82
N CYS A 232 -3.50 -21.16 -3.32
CA CYS A 232 -3.39 -19.75 -3.69
C CYS A 232 -3.17 -18.85 -2.47
N ILE A 233 -2.24 -17.91 -2.54
CA ILE A 233 -2.16 -16.77 -1.61
C ILE A 233 -2.65 -15.53 -2.35
N LEU A 234 -3.74 -14.94 -1.90
CA LEU A 234 -4.32 -13.73 -2.48
C LEU A 234 -4.01 -12.52 -1.60
N LEU A 235 -3.31 -11.55 -2.15
CA LEU A 235 -3.14 -10.23 -1.52
C LEU A 235 -4.36 -9.36 -1.78
N ILE A 236 -4.85 -8.69 -0.73
CA ILE A 236 -5.98 -7.76 -0.79
C ILE A 236 -5.60 -6.38 -0.22
N PRO A 237 -6.34 -5.31 -0.59
CA PRO A 237 -6.11 -3.98 -0.01
C PRO A 237 -6.29 -3.94 1.51
N ASP A 238 -5.64 -2.99 2.19
CA ASP A 238 -5.76 -2.82 3.65
C ASP A 238 -7.18 -2.44 4.08
N ILE A 239 -7.82 -1.59 3.25
CA ILE A 239 -9.24 -1.27 3.31
C ILE A 239 -9.92 -2.04 2.16
N TYR A 240 -10.40 -3.23 2.47
CA TYR A 240 -11.01 -4.13 1.50
C TYR A 240 -12.55 -4.05 1.56
N ASN A 241 -13.19 -4.35 0.42
CA ASN A 241 -14.63 -4.60 0.36
C ASN A 241 -14.88 -6.10 0.60
N LYS A 242 -15.63 -6.42 1.67
CA LYS A 242 -15.94 -7.80 2.07
C LYS A 242 -16.62 -8.61 0.97
N GLN A 243 -17.61 -8.03 0.30
CA GLN A 243 -18.33 -8.69 -0.80
C GLN A 243 -17.38 -8.99 -1.96
N HIS A 244 -16.51 -8.05 -2.33
CA HIS A 244 -15.55 -8.27 -3.42
C HIS A 244 -14.56 -9.39 -3.08
N VAL A 245 -14.03 -9.42 -1.86
CA VAL A 245 -13.11 -10.47 -1.42
C VAL A 245 -13.82 -11.82 -1.37
N LYS A 246 -15.07 -11.89 -0.88
CA LYS A 246 -15.90 -13.09 -0.93
C LYS A 246 -16.01 -13.64 -2.35
N GLU A 247 -16.35 -12.80 -3.33
CA GLU A 247 -16.49 -13.24 -4.71
C GLU A 247 -15.17 -13.69 -5.34
N LEU A 248 -14.04 -13.03 -5.01
CA LEU A 248 -12.71 -13.45 -5.48
C LEU A 248 -12.31 -14.81 -4.90
N VAL A 249 -12.56 -15.04 -3.61
CA VAL A 249 -12.33 -16.34 -2.96
C VAL A 249 -13.19 -17.42 -3.62
N ASN A 250 -14.46 -17.12 -3.86
CA ASN A 250 -15.39 -18.01 -4.55
C ASN A 250 -14.91 -18.34 -5.97
N MET A 251 -14.47 -17.35 -6.74
CA MET A 251 -13.91 -17.53 -8.08
C MET A 251 -12.66 -18.43 -8.05
N ILE A 252 -11.70 -18.17 -7.17
CA ILE A 252 -10.46 -18.95 -7.08
C ILE A 252 -10.74 -20.43 -6.75
N LEU A 253 -11.59 -20.69 -5.74
CA LEU A 253 -11.85 -22.06 -5.29
C LEU A 253 -12.86 -22.80 -6.17
N MET A 254 -13.96 -22.16 -6.57
CA MET A 254 -15.07 -22.83 -7.25
C MET A 254 -14.98 -22.78 -8.78
N LYS A 255 -14.48 -21.67 -9.35
CA LYS A 255 -14.40 -21.49 -10.81
C LYS A 255 -13.05 -21.94 -11.36
N MET A 256 -11.96 -21.40 -10.82
CA MET A 256 -10.60 -21.74 -11.27
C MET A 256 -10.15 -23.12 -10.77
N GLY A 257 -10.66 -23.58 -9.62
CA GLY A 257 -10.43 -24.94 -9.12
C GLY A 257 -9.17 -25.12 -8.28
N PHE A 258 -8.67 -24.06 -7.65
CA PHE A 258 -7.62 -24.19 -6.63
C PHE A 258 -8.11 -25.01 -5.43
N SER A 259 -7.22 -25.82 -4.85
CA SER A 259 -7.57 -26.68 -3.70
C SER A 259 -7.79 -25.90 -2.40
N GLY A 260 -7.04 -24.82 -2.20
CA GLY A 260 -7.13 -23.98 -1.01
C GLY A 260 -6.59 -22.58 -1.24
N ILE A 261 -6.99 -21.65 -0.37
CA ILE A 261 -6.62 -20.24 -0.44
C ILE A 261 -6.28 -19.67 0.94
N VAL A 262 -5.29 -18.78 0.98
CA VAL A 262 -5.05 -17.84 2.08
C VAL A 262 -5.25 -16.42 1.55
N VAL A 263 -5.91 -15.57 2.33
CA VAL A 263 -6.13 -14.16 2.00
C VAL A 263 -5.37 -13.31 3.01
N HIS A 264 -4.59 -12.34 2.53
CA HIS A 264 -3.82 -11.47 3.43
C HIS A 264 -3.74 -10.03 2.90
N GLN A 265 -3.69 -9.06 3.83
CA GLN A 265 -3.56 -7.64 3.50
C GLN A 265 -2.19 -7.30 2.91
N GLU A 266 -2.17 -6.45 1.89
CA GLU A 266 -0.98 -6.01 1.15
C GLU A 266 0.06 -5.32 2.04
N SER A 267 -0.36 -4.52 3.04
CA SER A 267 0.58 -3.85 3.97
C SER A 267 1.34 -4.84 4.85
N VAL A 268 0.65 -5.86 5.36
CA VAL A 268 1.28 -6.92 6.16
C VAL A 268 2.17 -7.78 5.29
N CYS A 269 1.77 -8.05 4.04
CA CYS A 269 2.69 -8.71 3.12
C CYS A 269 3.92 -7.81 2.82
N ALA A 270 3.78 -6.49 2.78
CA ALA A 270 4.93 -5.60 2.65
C ALA A 270 5.89 -5.65 3.86
N THR A 271 5.38 -5.80 5.09
CA THR A 271 6.25 -6.06 6.26
C THR A 271 6.97 -7.39 6.13
N PHE A 272 6.27 -8.44 5.70
CA PHE A 272 6.86 -9.75 5.48
C PHE A 272 7.94 -9.71 4.41
N GLY A 273 7.72 -9.02 3.30
CA GLY A 273 8.71 -8.93 2.21
C GLY A 273 9.93 -8.08 2.55
N SER A 274 9.77 -7.06 3.40
CA SER A 274 10.87 -6.20 3.85
C SER A 274 11.64 -6.77 5.04
N GLY A 275 10.98 -7.58 5.88
CA GLY A 275 11.52 -8.08 7.15
C GLY A 275 11.43 -7.07 8.30
N LEU A 276 10.56 -6.06 8.20
CA LEU A 276 10.30 -5.09 9.26
C LEU A 276 9.06 -5.53 10.04
N SER A 277 9.20 -5.88 11.32
CA SER A 277 8.05 -6.33 12.12
C SER A 277 7.06 -5.21 12.44
N SER A 278 7.58 -4.00 12.72
CA SER A 278 6.79 -2.84 13.12
C SER A 278 7.22 -1.61 12.31
N THR A 279 6.32 -1.05 11.52
CA THR A 279 6.60 0.07 10.61
C THR A 279 5.31 0.74 10.09
N CYS A 280 5.40 1.99 9.66
CA CYS A 280 4.35 2.63 8.88
C CYS A 280 4.54 2.29 7.40
N ILE A 281 3.57 1.59 6.81
CA ILE A 281 3.55 1.24 5.39
C ILE A 281 2.90 2.35 4.59
N VAL A 282 3.56 2.74 3.50
CA VAL A 282 3.07 3.69 2.50
C VAL A 282 3.18 3.04 1.13
N ASP A 283 2.08 2.48 0.62
CA ASP A 283 2.03 1.90 -0.73
C ASP A 283 1.52 2.93 -1.72
N VAL A 284 2.43 3.51 -2.52
CA VAL A 284 2.07 4.43 -3.60
C VAL A 284 1.96 3.65 -4.91
N GLY A 285 0.74 3.33 -5.31
CA GLY A 285 0.44 2.64 -6.58
C GLY A 285 0.26 3.60 -7.77
N ASP A 286 -0.23 3.06 -8.88
CA ASP A 286 -0.55 3.88 -10.06
C ASP A 286 -1.78 4.77 -9.83
N GLN A 287 -2.81 4.28 -9.12
CA GLN A 287 -4.10 5.00 -9.00
C GLN A 287 -4.55 5.23 -7.55
N LYS A 288 -3.93 4.57 -6.58
CA LYS A 288 -4.24 4.70 -5.14
C LYS A 288 -2.96 4.75 -4.33
N THR A 289 -3.06 5.35 -3.15
CA THR A 289 -2.01 5.34 -2.15
C THR A 289 -2.57 4.85 -0.82
N SER A 290 -2.06 3.74 -0.29
CA SER A 290 -2.44 3.19 1.02
C SER A 290 -1.45 3.65 2.09
N VAL A 291 -1.95 4.01 3.27
CA VAL A 291 -1.13 4.30 4.46
C VAL A 291 -1.70 3.56 5.65
N CYS A 292 -0.88 2.80 6.38
CA CYS A 292 -1.26 2.25 7.68
C CYS A 292 -0.05 1.90 8.53
N CYS A 293 -0.22 1.82 9.84
CA CYS A 293 0.78 1.25 10.73
C CYS A 293 0.56 -0.25 10.88
N VAL A 294 1.63 -1.02 10.69
CA VAL A 294 1.66 -2.46 10.92
C VAL A 294 2.60 -2.74 12.08
N GLU A 295 2.16 -3.59 12.99
CA GLU A 295 2.95 -4.05 14.12
C GLU A 295 2.73 -5.55 14.27
N ASP A 296 3.84 -6.29 14.29
CA ASP A 296 3.88 -7.74 14.45
C ASP A 296 2.81 -8.45 13.63
N GLY A 297 2.78 -8.18 12.32
CA GLY A 297 1.86 -8.81 11.36
C GLY A 297 0.40 -8.32 11.43
N VAL A 298 0.09 -7.32 12.24
CA VAL A 298 -1.26 -6.75 12.37
C VAL A 298 -1.30 -5.33 11.81
N SER A 299 -2.14 -5.09 10.81
CA SER A 299 -2.46 -3.74 10.33
C SER A 299 -3.49 -3.08 11.26
N HIS A 300 -3.10 -2.00 11.95
CA HIS A 300 -3.96 -1.32 12.92
C HIS A 300 -5.12 -0.57 12.24
N ARG A 301 -6.36 -1.00 12.47
CA ARG A 301 -7.56 -0.48 11.77
C ARG A 301 -7.69 1.05 11.80
N ASN A 302 -7.44 1.66 12.96
CA ASN A 302 -7.58 3.11 13.17
C ASN A 302 -6.52 3.94 12.43
N THR A 303 -5.48 3.30 11.91
CA THR A 303 -4.37 3.95 11.20
C THR A 303 -4.54 3.90 9.68
N ARG A 304 -5.52 3.15 9.17
CA ARG A 304 -5.67 2.89 7.74
C ARG A 304 -6.27 4.10 7.01
N LEU A 305 -5.55 4.61 6.02
CA LEU A 305 -6.01 5.58 5.04
C LEU A 305 -5.80 5.03 3.63
N CYS A 306 -6.76 5.27 2.75
CA CYS A 306 -6.58 5.08 1.32
C CYS A 306 -6.88 6.40 0.59
N LEU A 307 -5.88 6.89 -0.14
CA LEU A 307 -5.93 8.13 -0.91
C LEU A 307 -6.18 7.78 -2.37
N ALA A 308 -7.18 8.39 -2.98
CA ALA A 308 -7.60 8.08 -4.35
C ALA A 308 -6.74 8.80 -5.39
N TYR A 309 -5.41 8.79 -5.23
CA TYR A 309 -4.45 9.28 -6.22
C TYR A 309 -3.15 8.49 -6.20
N GLY A 310 -2.40 8.50 -7.31
CA GLY A 310 -1.12 7.80 -7.43
C GLY A 310 -0.28 8.26 -8.64
N GLY A 311 0.56 7.36 -9.17
CA GLY A 311 1.46 7.62 -10.30
C GLY A 311 0.79 8.10 -11.60
N SER A 312 -0.43 7.66 -11.89
CA SER A 312 -1.23 8.09 -13.05
C SER A 312 -1.61 9.57 -12.97
N ASP A 313 -1.99 10.03 -11.77
CA ASP A 313 -2.31 11.44 -11.53
C ASP A 313 -1.07 12.33 -11.66
N VAL A 314 0.10 11.82 -11.25
CA VAL A 314 1.40 12.48 -11.50
C VAL A 314 1.73 12.51 -12.99
N SER A 315 1.52 11.41 -13.73
CA SER A 315 1.77 11.35 -15.19
C SER A 315 0.92 12.37 -15.94
N ARG A 316 -0.37 12.48 -15.58
CA ARG A 316 -1.29 13.48 -16.13
C ARG A 316 -0.91 14.91 -15.73
N CYS A 317 -0.51 15.13 -14.48
CA CYS A 317 -0.03 16.43 -14.02
C CYS A 317 1.21 16.86 -14.79
N PHE A 318 2.16 15.95 -14.97
CA PHE A 318 3.37 16.18 -15.73
C PHE A 318 3.07 16.51 -17.19
N TYR A 319 2.16 15.78 -17.84
CA TYR A 319 1.70 16.12 -19.18
C TYR A 319 1.16 17.55 -19.27
N TRP A 320 0.26 17.94 -18.36
CA TRP A 320 -0.30 19.29 -18.32
C TRP A 320 0.79 20.38 -18.16
N LEU A 321 1.80 20.13 -17.32
CA LEU A 321 2.93 21.04 -17.15
C LEU A 321 3.80 21.10 -18.40
N MET A 322 4.11 19.96 -19.03
CA MET A 322 4.86 19.92 -20.29
C MET A 322 4.13 20.67 -21.41
N GLN A 323 2.80 20.58 -21.50
CA GLN A 323 2.02 21.36 -22.46
C GLN A 323 2.21 22.86 -22.25
N ARG A 324 2.26 23.33 -20.99
CA ARG A 324 2.56 24.74 -20.67
C ARG A 324 3.99 25.10 -21.09
N ALA A 325 4.95 24.19 -20.98
CA ALA A 325 6.31 24.35 -21.48
C ALA A 325 6.44 24.14 -23.01
N GLY A 326 5.33 23.91 -23.74
CA GLY A 326 5.34 23.76 -25.19
C GLY A 326 5.74 22.38 -25.70
N PHE A 327 5.31 21.30 -25.02
CA PHE A 327 5.56 19.90 -25.40
C PHE A 327 5.45 19.66 -26.92
N PRO A 328 6.49 19.11 -27.57
CA PRO A 328 6.58 19.13 -29.03
C PRO A 328 5.70 18.10 -29.74
N TYR A 329 5.25 17.03 -29.05
CA TYR A 329 4.27 16.07 -29.56
C TYR A 329 2.86 16.57 -29.26
N ARG A 330 2.24 17.28 -30.22
CA ARG A 330 1.05 18.12 -30.01
C ARG A 330 -0.26 17.35 -30.09
N GLU A 331 -0.24 16.23 -30.79
CA GLU A 331 -1.36 15.34 -31.06
C GLU A 331 -1.59 14.32 -29.94
N CYS A 332 -0.80 14.37 -28.86
CA CYS A 332 -0.89 13.52 -27.67
C CYS A 332 -2.26 13.60 -26.99
N GLN A 333 -2.89 12.45 -26.77
CA GLN A 333 -4.22 12.34 -26.17
C GLN A 333 -4.23 11.40 -24.95
N LEU A 334 -4.80 11.88 -23.84
CA LEU A 334 -4.95 11.09 -22.60
C LEU A 334 -5.97 9.93 -22.72
N THR A 335 -6.69 9.84 -23.83
CA THR A 335 -7.59 8.72 -24.18
C THR A 335 -6.90 7.64 -25.01
N ASN A 336 -5.72 7.92 -25.57
CA ASN A 336 -4.96 6.98 -26.39
C ASN A 336 -4.00 6.16 -25.50
N LYS A 337 -4.03 4.83 -25.65
CA LYS A 337 -3.23 3.91 -24.82
C LYS A 337 -1.72 4.07 -25.04
N MET A 338 -1.29 4.26 -26.29
CA MET A 338 0.12 4.43 -26.63
C MET A 338 0.67 5.74 -26.05
N ASP A 339 -0.11 6.82 -26.17
CA ASP A 339 0.23 8.11 -25.55
C ASP A 339 0.27 7.98 -24.01
N CYS A 340 -0.65 7.24 -23.39
CA CYS A 340 -0.62 7.02 -21.94
C CYS A 340 0.64 6.23 -21.49
N LEU A 341 1.09 5.25 -22.28
CA LEU A 341 2.36 4.55 -22.04
C LEU A 341 3.55 5.52 -22.15
N LEU A 342 3.58 6.34 -23.20
CA LEU A 342 4.59 7.38 -23.38
C LEU A 342 4.62 8.33 -22.16
N LEU A 343 3.48 8.85 -21.72
CA LEU A 343 3.43 9.80 -20.60
C LEU A 343 3.91 9.20 -19.27
N GLN A 344 3.64 7.92 -19.02
CA GLN A 344 4.20 7.22 -17.86
C GLN A 344 5.71 7.08 -17.98
N HIS A 345 6.21 6.69 -19.15
CA HIS A 345 7.64 6.59 -19.43
C HIS A 345 8.36 7.94 -19.26
N LEU A 346 7.81 9.03 -19.79
CA LEU A 346 8.38 10.38 -19.63
C LEU A 346 8.42 10.80 -18.16
N LYS A 347 7.36 10.52 -17.39
CA LYS A 347 7.35 10.75 -15.93
C LYS A 347 8.45 9.95 -15.25
N GLU A 348 8.54 8.64 -15.51
CA GLU A 348 9.55 7.76 -14.89
C GLU A 348 10.98 8.13 -15.25
N THR A 349 11.20 8.72 -16.43
CA THR A 349 12.52 9.11 -16.92
C THR A 349 12.95 10.47 -16.39
N PHE A 350 12.06 11.47 -16.36
CA PHE A 350 12.45 12.86 -16.11
C PHE A 350 12.08 13.40 -14.74
N CYS A 351 11.04 12.87 -14.09
CA CYS A 351 10.57 13.42 -12.82
C CYS A 351 11.51 13.06 -11.66
N HIS A 352 11.72 14.00 -10.74
CA HIS A 352 12.56 13.81 -9.55
C HIS A 352 12.01 14.58 -8.34
N LEU A 353 12.50 14.24 -7.15
CA LEU A 353 12.27 14.97 -5.90
C LEU A 353 13.56 15.61 -5.35
N ASP A 354 14.55 15.78 -6.22
CA ASP A 354 15.81 16.46 -5.92
C ASP A 354 15.69 17.99 -6.05
N GLN A 355 16.11 18.73 -5.02
CA GLN A 355 16.12 20.20 -5.04
C GLN A 355 17.31 20.78 -5.80
N ASP A 356 18.42 20.05 -5.88
CA ASP A 356 19.68 20.54 -6.45
C ASP A 356 19.66 20.45 -7.98
N ILE A 357 18.83 19.57 -8.55
CA ILE A 357 18.58 19.49 -10.00
C ILE A 357 17.70 20.68 -10.41
N SER A 358 18.32 21.78 -10.82
CA SER A 358 17.69 23.04 -11.20
C SER A 358 18.04 23.49 -12.61
N GLY A 359 17.45 24.62 -13.03
CA GLY A 359 17.68 25.21 -14.35
C GLY A 359 16.92 24.51 -15.48
N LEU A 360 17.03 25.13 -16.66
CA LEU A 360 16.47 24.59 -17.89
C LEU A 360 17.44 23.56 -18.47
N GLN A 361 16.97 22.35 -18.74
CA GLN A 361 17.80 21.26 -19.24
C GLN A 361 17.26 20.73 -20.55
N ASP A 362 18.17 20.41 -21.47
CA ASP A 362 17.86 19.73 -22.73
C ASP A 362 17.64 18.23 -22.48
N HIS A 363 16.56 17.69 -23.02
CA HIS A 363 16.17 16.29 -22.94
C HIS A 363 15.73 15.79 -24.31
N GLU A 364 15.74 14.47 -24.47
CA GLU A 364 15.20 13.82 -25.65
C GLU A 364 14.36 12.61 -25.29
N PHE A 365 13.39 12.28 -26.15
CA PHE A 365 12.58 11.08 -25.99
C PHE A 365 12.18 10.51 -27.35
N GLN A 366 11.92 9.19 -27.37
CA GLN A 366 11.52 8.48 -28.57
C GLN A 366 10.03 8.16 -28.55
N ILE A 367 9.40 8.23 -29.72
CA ILE A 367 8.07 7.68 -29.98
C ILE A 367 8.23 6.55 -30.99
N ARG A 368 7.79 5.36 -30.59
CA ARG A 368 7.77 4.15 -31.43
C ARG A 368 6.35 3.57 -31.46
N HIS A 369 5.39 4.32 -31.97
CA HIS A 369 4.01 3.83 -32.08
C HIS A 369 3.88 2.86 -33.26
N PRO A 370 2.96 1.88 -33.20
CA PRO A 370 2.67 1.06 -34.36
C PRO A 370 2.18 1.90 -35.53
N ASP A 371 2.49 1.46 -36.75
CA ASP A 371 2.18 2.16 -38.01
C ASP A 371 2.74 3.61 -38.11
N SER A 372 3.74 3.95 -37.29
CA SER A 372 4.47 5.22 -37.35
C SER A 372 5.97 5.01 -37.58
N PRO A 373 6.70 5.99 -38.10
CA PRO A 373 8.16 6.00 -38.02
C PRO A 373 8.62 6.04 -36.55
N ALA A 374 9.87 5.65 -36.29
CA ALA A 374 10.51 5.92 -35.02
C ALA A 374 10.93 7.40 -34.99
N LEU A 375 10.36 8.17 -34.06
CA LEU A 375 10.60 9.60 -33.94
C LEU A 375 11.45 9.89 -32.71
N LEU A 376 12.44 10.76 -32.84
CA LEU A 376 13.20 11.34 -31.74
C LEU A 376 12.83 12.82 -31.59
N TYR A 377 12.36 13.19 -30.41
CA TYR A 377 12.05 14.57 -30.06
C TYR A 377 13.11 15.11 -29.10
N GLN A 378 13.52 16.35 -29.33
CA GLN A 378 14.30 17.13 -28.39
C GLN A 378 13.44 18.24 -27.80
N PHE A 379 13.59 18.50 -26.51
CA PHE A 379 12.86 19.53 -25.79
C PHE A 379 13.56 19.91 -24.49
N ARG A 380 13.22 21.08 -23.97
CA ARG A 380 13.70 21.63 -22.71
C ARG A 380 12.65 21.50 -21.62
N LEU A 381 13.09 21.08 -20.44
CA LEU A 381 12.30 21.02 -19.22
C LEU A 381 13.02 21.73 -18.07
N GLY A 382 12.24 22.41 -17.24
CA GLY A 382 12.71 23.08 -16.03
C GLY A 382 12.07 22.45 -14.80
N ASP A 383 11.33 23.28 -14.05
CA ASP A 383 10.75 22.91 -12.76
C ASP A 383 9.59 21.91 -12.87
N GLU A 384 9.04 21.67 -14.07
CA GLU A 384 7.92 20.73 -14.29
C GLU A 384 8.25 19.32 -13.76
N LYS A 385 9.54 18.92 -13.89
CA LYS A 385 10.08 17.63 -13.44
C LYS A 385 10.02 17.44 -11.92
N LEU A 386 10.04 18.54 -11.16
CA LEU A 386 9.95 18.55 -9.70
C LEU A 386 8.52 18.85 -9.23
N GLN A 387 7.83 19.76 -9.92
CA GLN A 387 6.46 20.18 -9.61
C GLN A 387 5.47 19.01 -9.71
N ALA A 388 5.57 18.17 -10.75
CA ALA A 388 4.63 17.07 -10.95
C ALA A 388 4.67 16.04 -9.80
N PRO A 389 5.82 15.47 -9.39
CA PRO A 389 5.89 14.58 -8.21
C PRO A 389 5.46 15.25 -6.91
N MET A 390 5.74 16.55 -6.75
CA MET A 390 5.34 17.29 -5.56
C MET A 390 3.82 17.42 -5.40
N ALA A 391 3.04 17.21 -6.46
CA ALA A 391 1.59 17.14 -6.39
C ALA A 391 1.08 16.02 -5.46
N LEU A 392 1.86 14.95 -5.19
CA LEU A 392 1.51 13.94 -4.18
C LEU A 392 1.42 14.53 -2.76
N PHE A 393 2.11 15.64 -2.50
CA PHE A 393 2.08 16.34 -1.21
C PHE A 393 1.09 17.52 -1.21
N TYR A 394 0.65 17.94 -2.41
CA TYR A 394 -0.33 19.00 -2.64
C TYR A 394 -1.37 18.55 -3.68
N PRO A 395 -2.21 17.56 -3.36
CA PRO A 395 -3.04 16.86 -4.35
C PRO A 395 -4.18 17.72 -4.93
N ALA A 396 -4.43 18.91 -4.38
CA ALA A 396 -5.26 19.93 -5.05
C ALA A 396 -4.72 20.30 -6.44
N THR A 397 -3.40 20.16 -6.68
CA THR A 397 -2.76 20.33 -7.99
C THR A 397 -3.32 19.36 -9.03
N PHE A 398 -3.92 18.24 -8.64
CA PHE A 398 -4.54 17.33 -9.59
C PHE A 398 -5.85 17.90 -10.19
N GLY A 399 -6.46 18.90 -9.54
CA GLY A 399 -7.70 19.56 -10.00
C GLY A 399 -8.90 18.62 -10.02
N ILE A 400 -9.01 17.72 -9.04
CA ILE A 400 -10.08 16.72 -8.93
C ILE A 400 -11.13 17.25 -7.96
N VAL A 401 -12.34 17.46 -8.47
CA VAL A 401 -13.46 18.07 -7.72
C VAL A 401 -14.67 17.14 -7.71
N GLY A 402 -15.38 17.10 -6.57
CA GLY A 402 -16.64 16.35 -6.43
C GLY A 402 -16.44 14.83 -6.40
N GLN A 403 -15.33 14.37 -5.83
CA GLN A 403 -14.98 12.94 -5.72
C GLN A 403 -14.54 12.63 -4.29
N LYS A 404 -14.76 11.39 -3.83
CA LYS A 404 -14.18 10.90 -2.57
C LYS A 404 -12.68 10.69 -2.77
N MET A 405 -11.88 11.54 -2.14
CA MET A 405 -10.42 11.57 -2.31
C MET A 405 -9.68 10.84 -1.19
N THR A 406 -10.31 10.72 -0.02
CA THR A 406 -9.75 10.04 1.15
C THR A 406 -10.77 9.03 1.68
N THR A 407 -10.31 7.82 1.98
CA THR A 407 -11.13 6.76 2.58
C THR A 407 -10.47 6.30 3.88
N LEU A 408 -11.26 6.23 4.94
CA LEU A 408 -10.88 5.62 6.21
C LEU A 408 -11.56 4.27 6.36
N GLN A 409 -11.02 3.41 7.21
CA GLN A 409 -11.72 2.18 7.59
C GLN A 409 -12.94 2.53 8.45
N HIS A 410 -14.15 2.41 7.89
CA HIS A 410 -15.39 2.54 8.67
C HIS A 410 -15.67 1.27 9.49
N ARG A 411 -16.51 1.40 10.53
CA ARG A 411 -17.13 0.25 11.21
C ARG A 411 -17.87 -0.60 10.17
N SER A 412 -17.82 -1.93 10.34
CA SER A 412 -18.47 -2.91 9.44
C SER A 412 -19.91 -2.47 9.14
N GLN A 413 -20.32 -2.47 7.86
CA GLN A 413 -21.72 -2.18 7.48
C GLN A 413 -22.65 -3.38 7.65
N GLY A 414 -22.10 -4.51 8.10
CA GLY A 414 -22.78 -5.79 8.18
C GLY A 414 -22.82 -6.51 6.83
N ASP A 415 -22.77 -7.84 6.85
CA ASP A 415 -23.03 -8.68 5.68
C ASP A 415 -24.42 -9.33 5.82
N PRO A 416 -25.42 -8.95 5.00
CA PRO A 416 -26.78 -9.48 5.11
C PRO A 416 -26.87 -10.97 4.75
N GLU A 417 -25.88 -11.52 4.05
CA GLU A 417 -25.82 -12.95 3.73
C GLU A 417 -25.12 -13.77 4.84
N ASP A 418 -24.62 -13.10 5.87
CA ASP A 418 -23.98 -13.72 7.01
C ASP A 418 -24.91 -13.75 8.23
N PRO A 419 -25.48 -14.92 8.59
CA PRO A 419 -26.36 -15.05 9.75
C PRO A 419 -25.66 -14.84 11.11
N HIS A 420 -24.33 -14.73 11.11
CA HIS A 420 -23.53 -14.44 12.30
C HIS A 420 -22.87 -13.07 12.24
N ASP A 421 -23.30 -12.22 11.30
CA ASP A 421 -22.85 -10.83 11.28
C ASP A 421 -23.34 -10.09 12.53
N GLU A 422 -22.48 -9.25 13.10
CA GLU A 422 -22.76 -8.48 14.33
C GLU A 422 -24.06 -7.66 14.19
N HIS A 423 -24.30 -7.02 13.05
CA HIS A 423 -25.52 -6.23 12.82
C HIS A 423 -26.75 -7.11 12.68
N TYR A 424 -26.61 -8.26 12.02
CA TYR A 424 -27.70 -9.22 11.90
C TYR A 424 -28.10 -9.77 13.29
N LEU A 425 -27.11 -10.13 14.12
CA LEU A 425 -27.35 -10.61 15.48
C LEU A 425 -27.98 -9.55 16.38
N LEU A 426 -27.51 -8.30 16.32
CA LEU A 426 -28.11 -7.19 17.07
C LEU A 426 -29.56 -6.92 16.62
N ALA A 427 -29.81 -6.92 15.31
CA ALA A 427 -31.15 -6.66 14.75
C ALA A 427 -32.15 -7.80 15.04
N THR A 428 -31.67 -9.05 15.16
CA THR A 428 -32.52 -10.20 15.49
C THR A 428 -32.78 -10.32 16.99
N GLN A 429 -31.80 -10.00 17.83
CA GLN A 429 -31.98 -9.90 19.29
C GLN A 429 -32.99 -8.81 19.66
N SER A 430 -32.88 -7.61 19.06
CA SER A 430 -33.82 -6.52 19.33
C SER A 430 -35.26 -6.86 18.93
N LYS A 431 -35.45 -7.68 17.89
CA LYS A 431 -36.78 -8.18 17.47
C LYS A 431 -37.31 -9.24 18.43
N GLN A 432 -36.47 -10.14 18.94
CA GLN A 432 -36.86 -11.12 19.95
C GLN A 432 -37.31 -10.44 21.26
N GLU A 433 -36.60 -9.40 21.69
CA GLU A 433 -36.99 -8.61 22.86
C GLU A 433 -38.34 -7.90 22.65
N GLN A 434 -38.59 -7.32 21.46
CA GLN A 434 -39.89 -6.73 21.13
C GLN A 434 -41.04 -7.74 21.06
N VAL A 435 -40.78 -8.97 20.60
CA VAL A 435 -41.78 -10.05 20.58
C VAL A 435 -42.09 -10.52 22.01
N CYS A 436 -41.08 -10.65 22.88
CA CYS A 436 -41.28 -10.98 24.30
C CYS A 436 -42.05 -9.90 25.07
N VAL A 437 -41.86 -8.62 24.73
CA VAL A 437 -42.62 -7.50 25.33
C VAL A 437 -44.09 -7.52 24.86
N ASN A 438 -44.36 -7.90 23.61
CA ASN A 438 -45.72 -7.97 23.07
C ASN A 438 -46.48 -9.27 23.44
N SER A 439 -45.79 -10.35 23.82
CA SER A 439 -46.41 -11.64 24.14
C SER A 439 -46.79 -11.83 25.61
N GLY A 440 -46.66 -10.79 26.45
CA GLY A 440 -47.25 -10.77 27.80
C GLY A 440 -46.78 -11.85 28.78
N MET A 441 -45.66 -12.53 28.53
CA MET A 441 -45.12 -13.53 29.46
C MET A 441 -44.28 -12.85 30.53
N ARG A 442 -44.91 -12.54 31.67
CA ARG A 442 -44.21 -12.23 32.93
C ARG A 442 -43.72 -13.55 33.55
N GLY A 443 -42.42 -13.80 33.45
CA GLY A 443 -41.71 -14.81 34.26
C GLY A 443 -40.72 -14.10 35.19
N GLY A 444 -40.77 -14.43 36.47
CA GLY A 444 -40.23 -13.66 37.58
C GLY A 444 -38.71 -13.48 37.67
N SER A 445 -38.39 -12.33 38.27
CA SER A 445 -37.14 -11.81 38.80
C SER A 445 -36.07 -12.81 39.25
N LEU A 446 -34.85 -12.64 38.72
CA LEU A 446 -33.58 -12.82 39.45
C LEU A 446 -32.67 -11.64 39.09
N ASP A 447 -32.26 -10.91 40.13
CA ASP A 447 -31.39 -9.73 40.09
C ASP A 447 -30.13 -9.94 39.24
N VAL A 448 -30.06 -9.32 38.05
CA VAL A 448 -28.81 -9.17 37.28
C VAL A 448 -28.68 -7.73 36.74
N GLN A 449 -29.10 -6.74 37.53
CA GLN A 449 -28.96 -5.32 37.17
C GLN A 449 -27.76 -4.59 37.81
N LYS A 450 -26.82 -5.28 38.47
CA LYS A 450 -25.70 -4.59 39.14
C LYS A 450 -24.27 -5.09 38.93
N PHE A 451 -24.00 -6.02 38.00
CA PHE A 451 -22.62 -6.45 37.73
C PHE A 451 -22.22 -6.63 36.25
N ALA A 452 -23.10 -6.29 35.29
CA ALA A 452 -22.90 -6.57 33.86
C ALA A 452 -22.77 -5.31 32.97
N ARG A 453 -22.21 -4.21 33.47
CA ARG A 453 -22.02 -2.98 32.66
C ARG A 453 -20.59 -2.46 32.50
N ILE A 454 -19.56 -3.14 33.00
CA ILE A 454 -18.16 -2.69 32.84
C ILE A 454 -17.17 -3.80 32.36
N ASN A 455 -17.57 -5.07 32.25
CA ASN A 455 -16.64 -6.15 31.82
C ASN A 455 -17.04 -6.90 30.52
N GLY A 456 -18.10 -6.48 29.81
CA GLY A 456 -18.61 -7.21 28.64
C GLY A 456 -17.84 -7.04 27.32
N SER A 457 -16.94 -6.04 27.21
CA SER A 457 -16.23 -5.73 25.96
C SER A 457 -14.75 -6.15 25.96
N LEU A 458 -14.31 -6.83 27.02
CA LEU A 458 -12.95 -7.40 27.15
C LEU A 458 -12.94 -8.92 27.41
N GLN A 459 -14.11 -9.55 27.52
CA GLN A 459 -14.25 -11.02 27.57
C GLN A 459 -14.81 -11.63 26.28
N SER A 460 -14.95 -10.86 25.19
CA SER A 460 -15.27 -11.38 23.85
C SER A 460 -14.09 -11.36 22.87
N LEU A 461 -12.86 -11.23 23.37
CA LEU A 461 -11.77 -11.94 22.68
C LEU A 461 -12.05 -13.42 22.94
N SER A 462 -12.75 -14.06 21.99
CA SER A 462 -12.82 -15.51 21.93
C SER A 462 -11.42 -16.10 22.16
N SER A 463 -11.32 -17.30 22.71
CA SER A 463 -10.05 -18.04 22.73
C SER A 463 -9.35 -17.98 21.36
N ASP A 464 -10.12 -17.91 20.26
CA ASP A 464 -9.63 -17.74 18.90
C ASP A 464 -8.99 -16.38 18.62
N SER A 465 -9.44 -15.27 19.20
CA SER A 465 -8.83 -13.95 18.97
C SER A 465 -7.46 -13.81 19.65
N ILE A 466 -7.28 -14.45 20.81
CA ILE A 466 -5.99 -14.56 21.50
C ILE A 466 -5.07 -15.54 20.76
N LEU A 467 -5.61 -16.68 20.29
CA LEU A 467 -4.87 -17.64 19.48
C LEU A 467 -4.42 -17.04 18.14
N LYS A 468 -5.26 -16.22 17.50
CA LYS A 468 -4.92 -15.45 16.28
C LYS A 468 -3.78 -14.49 16.53
N LEU A 469 -3.80 -13.73 17.65
CA LEU A 469 -2.68 -12.86 18.01
C LEU A 469 -1.39 -13.68 18.21
N ILE A 470 -1.44 -14.77 18.98
CA ILE A 470 -0.28 -15.64 19.24
C ILE A 470 0.28 -16.23 17.93
N THR A 471 -0.60 -16.60 17.00
CA THR A 471 -0.24 -17.14 15.69
C THR A 471 0.50 -16.10 14.86
N VAL A 472 0.02 -14.85 14.82
CA VAL A 472 0.71 -13.78 14.11
C VAL A 472 2.06 -13.43 14.78
N PHE A 473 2.15 -13.41 16.12
CA PHE A 473 3.42 -13.19 16.82
C PHE A 473 4.46 -14.27 16.53
N ARG A 474 4.05 -15.55 16.47
CA ARG A 474 4.95 -16.67 16.09
C ARG A 474 5.46 -16.53 14.66
N ALA A 475 4.59 -16.11 13.73
CA ALA A 475 4.93 -15.86 12.33
C ALA A 475 6.04 -14.81 12.18
N VAL A 476 6.03 -13.78 13.04
CA VAL A 476 7.02 -12.70 13.04
C VAL A 476 8.37 -13.14 13.61
N ASP A 477 8.39 -13.99 14.64
CA ASP A 477 9.65 -14.54 15.16
C ASP A 477 10.26 -15.59 14.22
N GLU A 478 9.43 -16.40 13.54
CA GLU A 478 9.86 -17.30 12.46
C GLU A 478 10.48 -16.54 11.28
N MET A 479 9.87 -15.41 10.90
CA MET A 479 10.37 -14.51 9.85
C MET A 479 11.81 -14.06 10.12
N LYS A 480 12.15 -13.66 11.36
CA LYS A 480 13.53 -13.28 11.73
C LYS A 480 14.53 -14.42 11.50
N SER A 481 14.10 -15.67 11.70
CA SER A 481 14.91 -16.88 11.48
C SER A 481 15.07 -17.20 9.99
N MET A 482 13.97 -17.23 9.22
CA MET A 482 13.98 -17.51 7.78
C MET A 482 14.75 -16.44 6.98
N PHE A 483 14.64 -15.17 7.34
CA PHE A 483 15.40 -14.11 6.67
C PHE A 483 16.90 -14.22 6.87
N LYS A 484 17.35 -14.82 7.99
CA LYS A 484 18.77 -15.09 8.22
C LYS A 484 19.30 -16.15 7.25
N ILE A 485 18.44 -17.06 6.81
CA ILE A 485 18.75 -18.15 5.86
C ILE A 485 18.76 -17.63 4.41
N GLN A 486 17.75 -16.85 4.02
CA GLN A 486 17.61 -16.38 2.64
C GLN A 486 18.62 -15.27 2.27
N MET A 487 19.09 -14.50 3.27
CA MET A 487 20.18 -13.52 3.11
C MET A 487 21.54 -14.16 2.84
N THR A 488 21.82 -15.34 3.43
CA THR A 488 23.07 -16.06 3.18
C THR A 488 23.15 -16.64 1.76
N ASP A 489 22.00 -16.97 1.15
CA ASP A 489 21.95 -17.45 -0.23
C ASP A 489 22.03 -16.30 -1.25
N SER A 490 21.44 -15.14 -0.94
CA SER A 490 21.51 -13.96 -1.82
C SER A 490 22.86 -13.23 -1.76
N ALA A 491 23.54 -13.22 -0.61
CA ALA A 491 24.84 -12.54 -0.45
C ALA A 491 26.00 -13.27 -1.17
N LYS A 492 25.85 -14.57 -1.46
CA LYS A 492 26.83 -15.35 -2.22
C LYS A 492 26.83 -15.05 -3.72
N ALA A 493 25.79 -14.38 -4.24
CA ALA A 493 25.69 -14.00 -5.65
C ALA A 493 26.23 -12.58 -5.96
N THR A 494 26.50 -11.77 -4.92
CA THR A 494 26.87 -10.34 -5.08
C THR A 494 28.20 -9.96 -4.42
N ALA A 495 28.86 -10.88 -3.71
CA ALA A 495 30.16 -10.67 -3.07
C ALA A 495 31.33 -11.10 -3.97
N ASP A 496 31.42 -10.54 -5.18
CA ASP A 496 32.65 -10.53 -5.97
C ASP A 496 32.71 -9.24 -6.79
N ARG A 497 32.88 -8.11 -6.09
CA ARG A 497 33.52 -6.89 -6.63
C ARG A 497 33.62 -5.79 -5.56
N LYS A 498 34.86 -5.30 -5.41
CA LYS A 498 35.30 -4.01 -4.85
C LYS A 498 35.53 -3.94 -3.34
N SER A 499 36.78 -4.28 -3.02
CA SER A 499 37.56 -3.72 -1.92
C SER A 499 38.01 -2.28 -2.20
N ALA A 500 38.28 -1.59 -1.08
CA ALA A 500 39.30 -0.56 -0.85
C ALA A 500 38.89 0.92 -0.70
N SER A 501 39.31 1.42 0.47
CA SER A 501 39.83 2.75 0.85
C SER A 501 38.90 3.95 1.07
N LYS A 502 38.69 4.24 2.38
CA LYS A 502 38.78 5.58 3.04
C LYS A 502 40.27 6.05 3.03
N PRO A 503 40.69 7.29 3.45
CA PRO A 503 40.10 8.07 4.56
C PRO A 503 40.39 9.62 4.67
N ILE A 504 39.99 10.22 5.82
CA ILE A 504 40.49 11.46 6.52
C ILE A 504 40.15 12.84 5.90
N GLY A 505 39.79 13.93 6.62
CA GLY A 505 39.59 14.23 8.06
C GLY A 505 39.55 15.76 8.34
N PHE A 506 39.21 16.15 9.60
CA PHE A 506 39.61 17.37 10.36
C PHE A 506 39.12 18.78 9.87
N GLU A 507 38.84 19.83 10.64
CA GLU A 507 38.76 20.21 12.09
C GLU A 507 38.20 21.67 12.17
N GLY A 508 37.79 22.17 13.35
CA GLY A 508 38.05 23.57 13.75
C GLY A 508 36.93 24.63 13.89
N ASP A 509 36.32 24.70 15.09
CA ASP A 509 36.34 25.81 16.08
C ASP A 509 35.81 27.28 15.88
N LEU A 510 34.90 27.64 16.83
CA LEU A 510 34.89 28.77 17.81
C LEU A 510 34.33 30.20 17.52
N ARG A 511 33.35 30.56 18.41
CA ARG A 511 33.18 31.76 19.30
C ARG A 511 32.50 33.09 18.86
N GLY A 512 31.65 33.60 19.79
CA GLY A 512 31.37 35.03 20.11
C GLY A 512 29.89 35.43 20.04
N GLN A 513 29.11 35.52 21.15
CA GLN A 513 28.79 36.72 22.00
C GLN A 513 28.17 37.91 21.24
N SER A 514 27.19 38.71 21.68
CA SER A 514 26.32 38.83 22.86
C SER A 514 25.27 39.94 22.60
N SER A 515 24.08 39.78 23.20
CA SER A 515 23.30 40.77 23.98
C SER A 515 22.39 41.85 23.33
N ASP A 516 21.30 42.06 24.08
CA ASP A 516 20.54 43.30 24.33
C ASP A 516 19.10 43.46 23.79
N LEU A 517 18.19 43.34 24.77
CA LEU A 517 16.84 43.87 24.93
C LEU A 517 16.96 45.31 25.50
N PRO A 518 15.95 46.21 25.42
CA PRO A 518 14.87 46.14 26.41
C PRO A 518 13.47 46.73 26.04
N GLU A 519 12.48 46.18 26.74
CA GLU A 519 11.39 46.85 27.47
C GLU A 519 10.31 47.76 26.81
N ARG A 520 9.06 47.34 27.07
CA ARG A 520 8.01 48.04 27.88
C ARG A 520 6.85 48.79 27.19
N LEU A 521 5.63 48.32 27.50
CA LEU A 521 4.61 48.90 28.42
C LEU A 521 3.18 49.07 27.85
N HIS A 522 2.23 48.46 28.59
CA HIS A 522 0.88 48.92 28.99
C HIS A 522 -0.22 49.15 27.92
N SER A 523 -1.51 48.91 28.12
CA SER A 523 -2.42 48.73 29.29
C SER A 523 -3.73 48.06 28.78
N GLN A 524 -4.39 47.14 29.52
CA GLN A 524 -5.54 47.40 30.44
C GLN A 524 -6.80 47.95 29.69
N GLU A 525 -8.06 47.51 29.87
CA GLU A 525 -8.73 46.89 31.01
C GLU A 525 -10.25 46.66 30.68
N VAL A 526 -10.93 45.96 31.60
CA VAL A 526 -12.34 45.99 32.06
C VAL A 526 -13.45 45.11 31.45
N ASP A 527 -14.00 44.34 32.41
CA ASP A 527 -15.18 43.49 32.58
C ASP A 527 -16.57 44.19 32.59
N LEU A 528 -17.59 43.30 32.79
CA LEU A 528 -18.96 43.47 33.36
C LEU A 528 -20.07 43.31 32.29
N GLY A 529 -20.94 42.28 32.30
CA GLY A 529 -21.90 41.86 33.35
C GLY A 529 -23.18 42.72 33.21
N SER A 530 -24.44 42.29 33.17
CA SER A 530 -25.19 41.08 33.57
C SER A 530 -26.67 41.29 33.13
N SER A 531 -27.51 40.24 33.08
CA SER A 531 -28.85 40.21 33.73
C SER A 531 -29.70 38.99 33.31
N GLN A 532 -30.53 38.57 34.28
CA GLN A 532 -31.21 37.28 34.46
C GLN A 532 -32.55 37.12 33.70
N GLY A 533 -33.01 35.87 33.62
CA GLY A 533 -34.43 35.52 33.48
C GLY A 533 -34.68 34.03 33.23
N ASP A 534 -34.94 33.26 34.29
CA ASP A 534 -35.29 31.83 34.26
C ASP A 534 -36.69 31.54 33.69
N CYS A 535 -36.82 30.52 32.84
CA CYS A 535 -37.98 29.62 32.85
C CYS A 535 -37.70 28.27 32.17
N LEU A 536 -38.24 27.21 32.77
CA LEU A 536 -37.94 25.78 32.59
C LEU A 536 -38.48 25.16 31.28
N MET A 537 -37.69 24.30 30.63
CA MET A 537 -38.08 23.44 29.50
C MET A 537 -37.88 21.94 29.84
N PRO A 538 -38.72 21.01 29.35
CA PRO A 538 -38.43 19.59 29.42
C PRO A 538 -37.54 19.12 28.27
N GLY A 539 -36.44 18.45 28.62
CA GLY A 539 -35.70 17.39 27.89
C GLY A 539 -35.43 17.52 26.39
N ASN A 540 -34.22 17.98 26.03
CA ASN A 540 -33.73 18.07 24.64
C ASN A 540 -32.72 16.95 24.25
N ASP A 541 -32.61 15.87 25.02
CA ASP A 541 -31.53 14.87 24.91
C ASP A 541 -31.57 14.01 23.62
N SER A 542 -32.64 14.10 22.82
CA SER A 542 -32.75 13.35 21.55
C SER A 542 -32.31 14.16 20.31
N GLU A 543 -32.39 15.49 20.34
CA GLU A 543 -31.98 16.36 19.23
C GLU A 543 -30.48 16.61 19.22
N GLU A 544 -29.81 16.74 20.38
CA GLU A 544 -28.36 16.94 20.44
C GLU A 544 -27.57 15.71 19.96
N ALA A 545 -28.04 14.50 20.25
CA ALA A 545 -27.39 13.27 19.79
C ALA A 545 -27.49 13.11 18.26
N LEU A 546 -28.65 13.43 17.68
CA LEU A 546 -28.87 13.46 16.23
C LEU A 546 -28.05 14.58 15.56
N THR A 547 -28.00 15.77 16.16
CA THR A 547 -27.23 16.92 15.65
C THR A 547 -25.72 16.70 15.76
N ALA A 548 -25.23 16.06 16.83
CA ALA A 548 -23.82 15.70 17.00
C ALA A 548 -23.40 14.52 16.10
N LEU A 549 -24.30 13.57 15.82
CA LEU A 549 -24.08 12.49 14.85
C LEU A 549 -24.09 13.02 13.42
N MET A 550 -25.02 13.94 13.10
CA MET A 550 -25.06 14.65 11.81
C MET A 550 -23.84 15.57 11.64
N SER A 551 -23.39 16.26 12.69
CA SER A 551 -22.17 17.09 12.67
C SER A 551 -20.91 16.25 12.52
N ARG A 552 -20.83 15.07 13.18
CA ARG A 552 -19.72 14.12 12.98
C ARG A 552 -19.72 13.49 11.58
N LYS A 553 -20.88 13.08 11.05
CA LYS A 553 -21.02 12.59 9.66
C LYS A 553 -20.65 13.66 8.64
N THR A 554 -21.04 14.91 8.89
CA THR A 554 -20.70 16.05 8.03
C THR A 554 -19.21 16.37 8.08
N ALA A 555 -18.59 16.40 9.27
CA ALA A 555 -17.14 16.60 9.42
C ALA A 555 -16.30 15.48 8.79
N ILE A 556 -16.72 14.21 8.93
CA ILE A 556 -16.08 13.07 8.27
C ILE A 556 -16.26 13.18 6.75
N SER A 557 -17.45 13.52 6.25
CA SER A 557 -17.72 13.73 4.82
C SER A 557 -16.88 14.88 4.21
N LEU A 558 -16.71 15.99 4.94
CA LEU A 558 -15.81 17.09 4.53
C LEU A 558 -14.34 16.64 4.45
N PHE A 559 -13.89 15.76 5.34
CA PHE A 559 -12.55 15.20 5.31
C PHE A 559 -12.35 14.25 4.11
N GLU A 560 -13.37 13.47 3.75
CA GLU A 560 -13.33 12.53 2.63
C GLU A 560 -13.31 13.20 1.25
N GLY A 561 -13.98 14.35 1.11
CA GLY A 561 -14.01 15.13 -0.14
C GLY A 561 -12.74 15.91 -0.43
N LYS A 562 -11.90 16.19 0.59
CA LYS A 562 -10.64 16.91 0.41
C LYS A 562 -9.47 15.94 0.25
N ALA A 563 -8.71 16.11 -0.82
CA ALA A 563 -7.50 15.31 -1.02
C ALA A 563 -6.43 15.66 0.04
N LEU A 564 -6.06 14.68 0.84
CA LEU A 564 -5.01 14.81 1.86
C LEU A 564 -3.64 14.55 1.23
N GLY A 565 -2.66 15.43 1.44
CA GLY A 565 -1.29 15.23 0.95
C GLY A 565 -0.59 14.07 1.66
N LEU A 566 0.33 13.40 0.96
CA LEU A 566 0.97 12.16 1.42
C LEU A 566 1.64 12.29 2.80
N ASP A 567 2.40 13.35 3.02
CA ASP A 567 3.07 13.61 4.30
C ASP A 567 2.09 13.81 5.46
N LYS A 568 0.97 14.50 5.20
CA LYS A 568 -0.11 14.69 6.19
C LYS A 568 -0.82 13.37 6.49
N ALA A 569 -1.04 12.53 5.48
CA ALA A 569 -1.66 11.21 5.66
C ALA A 569 -0.79 10.29 6.52
N ILE A 570 0.53 10.27 6.28
CA ILE A 570 1.50 9.54 7.10
C ILE A 570 1.44 10.01 8.55
N LEU A 571 1.59 11.33 8.78
CA LEU A 571 1.55 11.88 10.15
C LEU A 571 0.21 11.59 10.86
N HIS A 572 -0.91 11.64 10.13
CA HIS A 572 -2.22 11.30 10.67
C HIS A 572 -2.32 9.81 11.05
N SER A 573 -1.87 8.90 10.19
CA SER A 573 -1.82 7.46 10.48
C SER A 573 -1.03 7.17 11.76
N ILE A 574 0.14 7.81 11.90
CA ILE A 574 1.03 7.64 13.05
C ILE A 574 0.38 8.19 14.32
N ASP A 575 -0.22 9.38 14.26
CA ASP A 575 -0.91 9.99 15.41
C ASP A 575 -2.08 9.11 15.90
N CYS A 576 -2.85 8.52 14.98
CA CYS A 576 -3.90 7.55 15.31
C CYS A 576 -3.35 6.30 16.01
N CYS A 577 -2.14 5.86 15.66
CA CYS A 577 -1.47 4.73 16.31
C CYS A 577 -1.17 5.05 17.79
N CYS A 578 -0.57 6.22 18.07
CA CYS A 578 -0.22 6.62 19.43
C CYS A 578 -1.44 6.89 20.32
N LYS A 579 -2.52 7.45 19.75
CA LYS A 579 -3.79 7.65 20.49
C LYS A 579 -4.48 6.33 20.84
N HIS A 580 -4.37 5.30 20.01
CA HIS A 580 -4.91 3.98 20.33
C HIS A 580 -4.21 3.37 21.55
N ILE A 581 -2.87 3.48 21.60
CA ILE A 581 -2.05 3.04 22.74
C ILE A 581 -2.42 3.80 24.02
N TRP A 582 -2.64 5.12 23.93
CA TRP A 582 -2.98 5.96 25.09
C TRP A 582 -4.44 5.85 25.56
N GLY A 583 -5.37 5.64 24.63
CA GLY A 583 -6.81 5.51 24.89
C GLY A 583 -7.18 4.17 25.52
N ALA A 584 -6.49 3.08 25.15
CA ALA A 584 -6.64 1.77 25.79
C ALA A 584 -6.31 1.81 27.31
N GLY A 585 -5.47 2.77 27.74
CA GLY A 585 -5.13 2.99 29.14
C GLY A 585 -6.17 3.78 29.97
N ARG A 586 -7.18 4.40 29.34
CA ARG A 586 -8.21 5.19 30.06
C ARG A 586 -9.57 4.50 30.18
N GLU A 587 -9.89 3.53 29.33
CA GLU A 587 -11.20 2.85 29.37
C GLU A 587 -11.28 1.69 30.39
N GLN A 588 -10.17 1.31 31.04
CA GLN A 588 -10.21 0.42 32.21
C GLN A 588 -10.11 1.22 33.51
N GLY A 589 -11.23 1.80 33.92
CA GLY A 589 -11.35 2.60 35.13
C GLY A 589 -12.47 2.11 36.05
N SER A 590 -12.26 1.00 36.77
CA SER A 590 -12.87 0.82 38.09
C SER A 590 -11.95 0.01 39.00
N GLY A 591 -11.44 0.66 40.06
CA GLY A 591 -10.83 0.00 41.20
C GLY A 591 -9.30 0.00 41.20
N TRP A 592 -8.72 0.95 41.93
CA TRP A 592 -7.50 0.92 42.75
C TRP A 592 -6.60 -0.34 42.77
N GLY A 593 -6.22 -0.88 41.60
CA GLY A 593 -5.34 -2.05 41.47
C GLY A 593 -4.30 -1.96 40.34
N VAL A 594 -4.27 -0.87 39.56
CA VAL A 594 -3.43 -0.75 38.35
C VAL A 594 -2.46 0.44 38.41
N VAL A 595 -2.00 0.81 39.60
CA VAL A 595 -0.84 1.72 39.72
C VAL A 595 0.48 0.98 39.39
N LEU A 596 0.49 -0.36 39.44
CA LEU A 596 1.69 -1.15 39.14
C LEU A 596 1.77 -1.70 37.71
N HIS A 597 0.65 -1.99 37.03
CA HIS A 597 0.68 -2.52 35.66
C HIS A 597 0.63 -1.44 34.57
N CYS A 598 0.09 -0.27 34.89
CA CYS A 598 0.13 0.90 34.01
C CYS A 598 1.50 1.59 34.05
N SER A 599 2.24 1.41 35.15
CA SER A 599 3.65 1.79 35.20
C SER A 599 4.48 0.87 34.31
N ILE A 600 4.33 -0.46 34.29
CA ILE A 600 5.25 -1.33 33.53
C ILE A 600 5.11 -1.24 31.99
N LEU A 601 3.97 -0.84 31.42
CA LEU A 601 3.83 -0.72 29.95
C LEU A 601 4.21 0.68 29.44
N ILE A 602 3.88 1.74 30.18
CA ILE A 602 4.39 3.09 29.92
C ILE A 602 5.89 3.14 30.27
N GLN A 603 6.36 2.38 31.25
CA GLN A 603 7.77 2.19 31.56
C GLN A 603 8.39 1.13 30.64
N LYS A 604 7.67 0.25 29.94
CA LYS A 604 8.28 -0.48 28.80
C LYS A 604 8.40 0.44 27.58
N LEU A 605 7.40 1.25 27.25
CA LEU A 605 7.48 2.20 26.14
C LEU A 605 8.35 3.44 26.43
N LEU A 606 8.54 3.83 27.69
CA LEU A 606 9.39 4.96 28.12
C LEU A 606 10.66 4.55 28.89
N SER A 607 10.81 3.31 29.36
CA SER A 607 12.02 2.82 30.07
C SER A 607 12.67 1.55 29.49
N THR A 608 12.06 0.88 28.51
CA THR A 608 12.89 0.17 27.53
C THR A 608 13.10 1.11 26.35
N ASN A 609 14.36 1.41 26.06
CA ASN A 609 14.86 2.09 24.87
C ASN A 609 14.46 1.33 23.58
N PHE A 610 13.16 1.11 23.34
CA PHE A 610 12.63 0.12 22.42
C PHE A 610 11.72 0.73 21.35
N MET A 611 12.11 1.91 20.84
CA MET A 611 12.10 2.27 19.42
C MET A 611 12.83 3.63 19.27
N PRO A 612 14.18 3.67 19.36
CA PRO A 612 14.93 4.91 19.13
C PRO A 612 14.75 5.46 17.69
N ALA A 613 14.21 4.67 16.76
CA ALA A 613 13.90 5.09 15.39
C ALA A 613 12.48 4.70 14.97
N PHE A 614 11.72 5.66 14.45
CA PHE A 614 10.43 5.42 13.81
C PHE A 614 10.65 5.12 12.32
N SER A 615 10.24 3.94 11.84
CA SER A 615 10.44 3.52 10.46
C SER A 615 9.20 3.74 9.60
N ILE A 616 9.40 4.30 8.40
CA ILE A 616 8.39 4.45 7.36
C ILE A 616 8.87 3.67 6.14
N LEU A 617 8.20 2.58 5.81
CA LEU A 617 8.46 1.82 4.60
C LEU A 617 7.57 2.32 3.46
N VAL A 618 8.19 2.83 2.41
CA VAL A 618 7.50 3.20 1.17
C VAL A 618 7.63 2.07 0.17
N VAL A 619 6.50 1.53 -0.28
CA VAL A 619 6.40 0.49 -1.31
C VAL A 619 5.58 0.98 -2.51
N GLY A 620 5.49 0.16 -3.55
CA GLY A 620 4.74 0.49 -4.77
C GLY A 620 5.57 1.30 -5.77
N GLY A 621 5.05 1.42 -7.00
CA GLY A 621 5.77 2.04 -8.12
C GLY A 621 5.63 3.56 -8.24
N GLY A 622 4.67 4.16 -7.54
CA GLY A 622 4.22 5.53 -7.75
C GLY A 622 5.11 6.61 -7.11
N LEU A 623 6.03 6.25 -6.21
CA LEU A 623 7.00 7.17 -5.59
C LEU A 623 8.47 6.82 -5.92
N MET A 624 8.72 6.09 -7.01
CA MET A 624 10.07 5.71 -7.45
C MET A 624 10.86 6.86 -8.10
N PHE A 625 10.77 8.07 -7.56
CA PHE A 625 11.49 9.25 -8.06
C PHE A 625 12.90 9.34 -7.46
N HIS A 626 13.85 9.87 -8.22
CA HIS A 626 15.18 10.22 -7.69
C HIS A 626 15.04 11.15 -6.47
N LYS A 627 15.78 10.87 -5.39
CA LYS A 627 15.72 11.57 -4.08
C LYS A 627 14.39 11.53 -3.32
N ALA A 628 13.47 10.61 -3.67
CA ALA A 628 12.19 10.49 -2.98
C ALA A 628 12.34 10.20 -1.47
N GLN A 629 13.29 9.34 -1.09
CA GLN A 629 13.53 8.95 0.30
C GLN A 629 13.92 10.15 1.17
N GLU A 630 14.98 10.85 0.80
CA GLU A 630 15.51 12.00 1.54
C GLU A 630 14.51 13.16 1.54
N PHE A 631 13.79 13.34 0.42
CA PHE A 631 12.75 14.36 0.32
C PHE A 631 11.61 14.10 1.31
N LEU A 632 11.08 12.87 1.35
CA LEU A 632 9.99 12.50 2.26
C LEU A 632 10.44 12.59 3.71
N GLN A 633 11.62 12.05 4.05
CA GLN A 633 12.17 12.09 5.40
C GLN A 633 12.30 13.52 5.91
N HIS A 634 12.86 14.42 5.11
CA HIS A 634 12.95 15.84 5.45
C HIS A 634 11.57 16.48 5.69
N ARG A 635 10.56 16.15 4.88
CA ARG A 635 9.20 16.69 5.05
C ARG A 635 8.54 16.17 6.33
N ILE A 636 8.69 14.89 6.63
CA ILE A 636 8.15 14.29 7.86
C ILE A 636 8.80 14.95 9.08
N LEU A 637 10.14 15.05 9.13
CA LEU A 637 10.86 15.67 10.25
C LEU A 637 10.41 17.12 10.52
N ASN A 638 10.14 17.90 9.48
CA ASN A 638 9.75 19.30 9.61
C ASN A 638 8.27 19.51 9.94
N LYS A 639 7.40 18.57 9.56
CA LYS A 639 5.95 18.65 9.83
C LYS A 639 5.51 17.86 11.05
N MET A 640 6.35 16.99 11.57
CA MET A 640 6.08 16.22 12.78
C MET A 640 5.86 17.16 13.97
N PRO A 641 4.81 16.93 14.79
CA PRO A 641 4.57 17.73 15.99
C PRO A 641 5.80 17.76 16.93
N PRO A 642 6.16 18.90 17.54
CA PRO A 642 7.31 19.01 18.44
C PRO A 642 7.24 18.10 19.68
N SER A 643 6.04 17.67 20.07
CA SER A 643 5.84 16.66 21.13
C SER A 643 6.37 15.29 20.71
N PHE A 644 6.10 14.87 19.47
CA PHE A 644 6.59 13.61 18.90
C PHE A 644 8.09 13.64 18.60
N ARG A 645 8.59 14.77 18.08
CA ARG A 645 10.00 14.94 17.74
C ARG A 645 10.95 14.87 18.96
N ARG A 646 10.44 15.11 20.16
CA ARG A 646 11.21 14.94 21.42
C ARG A 646 11.32 13.48 21.87
N ILE A 647 10.42 12.62 21.38
CA ILE A 647 10.33 11.20 21.77
C ILE A 647 11.02 10.32 20.74
N ILE A 648 10.92 10.68 19.46
CA ILE A 648 11.55 9.95 18.36
C ILE A 648 12.94 10.55 18.12
N GLU A 649 14.01 9.79 18.37
CA GLU A 649 15.39 10.26 18.14
C GLU A 649 15.66 10.44 16.64
N ASN A 650 15.16 9.52 15.80
CA ASN A 650 15.32 9.57 14.34
C ASN A 650 14.07 9.04 13.59
N VAL A 651 13.73 9.68 12.47
CA VAL A 651 12.76 9.15 11.49
C VAL A 651 13.55 8.54 10.34
N ASP A 652 13.36 7.25 10.11
CA ASP A 652 13.97 6.53 9.00
C ASP A 652 12.92 6.23 7.93
N VAL A 653 13.17 6.70 6.70
CA VAL A 653 12.32 6.41 5.56
C VAL A 653 13.07 5.40 4.70
N ILE A 654 12.45 4.26 4.45
CA ILE A 654 13.02 3.16 3.70
C ILE A 654 12.22 3.03 2.40
N THR A 655 12.87 3.24 1.26
CA THR A 655 12.22 3.08 -0.06
C THR A 655 12.64 1.81 -0.78
N ARG A 656 13.90 1.36 -0.58
CA ARG A 656 14.46 0.16 -1.20
C ARG A 656 15.04 -0.75 -0.12
N PRO A 657 14.20 -1.41 0.70
CA PRO A 657 14.71 -2.37 1.66
C PRO A 657 15.46 -3.47 0.89
N LYS A 658 16.71 -3.74 1.30
CA LYS A 658 17.54 -4.82 0.73
C LYS A 658 17.76 -4.68 -0.78
N ASP A 659 17.79 -3.43 -1.29
CA ASP A 659 17.92 -3.10 -2.72
C ASP A 659 16.85 -3.75 -3.63
N MET A 660 15.71 -4.15 -3.05
CA MET A 660 14.61 -4.73 -3.81
C MET A 660 13.77 -3.68 -4.52
N ASP A 661 13.19 -4.07 -5.66
CA ASP A 661 12.19 -3.26 -6.36
C ASP A 661 10.96 -3.03 -5.46
N PRO A 662 10.61 -1.76 -5.16
CA PRO A 662 9.47 -1.43 -4.29
C PRO A 662 8.13 -1.98 -4.76
N ARG A 663 7.99 -2.23 -6.06
CA ARG A 663 6.81 -2.80 -6.70
C ARG A 663 6.57 -4.26 -6.31
N LEU A 664 7.63 -4.98 -5.91
CA LEU A 664 7.60 -6.43 -5.70
C LEU A 664 7.55 -6.83 -4.23
N ILE A 665 7.81 -5.89 -3.30
CA ILE A 665 7.96 -6.17 -1.86
C ILE A 665 6.76 -6.93 -1.29
N ALA A 666 5.54 -6.43 -1.53
CA ALA A 666 4.34 -7.07 -0.99
C ALA A 666 4.15 -8.48 -1.57
N TRP A 667 4.37 -8.67 -2.88
CA TRP A 667 4.27 -10.00 -3.50
C TRP A 667 5.30 -10.98 -2.91
N LYS A 668 6.55 -10.52 -2.71
CA LYS A 668 7.57 -11.35 -2.04
C LYS A 668 7.18 -11.71 -0.62
N GLY A 669 6.52 -10.81 0.11
CA GLY A 669 5.99 -11.15 1.43
C GLY A 669 4.84 -12.14 1.42
N GLY A 670 4.03 -12.14 0.36
CA GLY A 670 3.06 -13.22 0.11
C GLY A 670 3.74 -14.57 -0.12
N ALA A 671 4.87 -14.59 -0.84
CA ALA A 671 5.69 -15.79 -0.99
C ALA A 671 6.34 -16.24 0.33
N VAL A 672 6.83 -15.30 1.15
CA VAL A 672 7.35 -15.60 2.50
C VAL A 672 6.24 -16.17 3.39
N LEU A 673 5.03 -15.60 3.35
CA LEU A 673 3.86 -16.10 4.07
C LEU A 673 3.60 -17.58 3.76
N ALA A 674 3.80 -18.04 2.52
CA ALA A 674 3.62 -19.43 2.13
C ALA A 674 4.48 -20.43 2.93
N CYS A 675 5.58 -19.96 3.51
CA CYS A 675 6.58 -20.78 4.19
C CYS A 675 6.51 -20.68 5.72
N LEU A 676 5.64 -19.83 6.28
CA LEU A 676 5.50 -19.71 7.74
C LEU A 676 4.70 -20.89 8.28
N ASP A 677 5.08 -21.41 9.45
CA ASP A 677 4.41 -22.58 10.05
C ASP A 677 2.96 -22.26 10.41
N THR A 678 2.75 -21.04 10.86
CA THR A 678 1.45 -20.45 11.19
C THR A 678 0.48 -20.42 10.01
N THR A 679 0.97 -20.39 8.77
CA THR A 679 0.14 -20.40 7.56
C THR A 679 -0.61 -21.71 7.38
N GLN A 680 -0.15 -22.80 7.99
CA GLN A 680 -0.85 -24.10 7.93
C GLN A 680 -2.29 -24.01 8.47
N GLU A 681 -2.55 -23.11 9.42
CA GLU A 681 -3.87 -22.91 10.04
C GLU A 681 -4.78 -21.95 9.24
N LEU A 682 -4.22 -21.21 8.28
CA LEU A 682 -4.93 -20.15 7.55
C LEU A 682 -5.63 -20.62 6.27
N TRP A 683 -5.28 -21.81 5.77
CA TRP A 683 -5.83 -22.32 4.51
C TRP A 683 -7.33 -22.55 4.60
N ILE A 684 -8.07 -21.98 3.65
CA ILE A 684 -9.49 -22.27 3.42
C ILE A 684 -9.56 -23.20 2.21
N TYR A 685 -10.06 -24.42 2.40
CA TYR A 685 -10.14 -25.42 1.34
C TYR A 685 -11.47 -25.40 0.60
N GLN A 686 -11.48 -25.93 -0.62
CA GLN A 686 -12.63 -25.95 -1.52
C GLN A 686 -13.91 -26.48 -0.85
N ARG A 687 -13.83 -27.64 -0.16
CA ARG A 687 -14.98 -28.27 0.52
C ARG A 687 -15.52 -27.43 1.68
N GLU A 688 -14.63 -26.75 2.41
CA GLU A 688 -15.00 -25.90 3.54
C GLU A 688 -15.71 -24.64 3.04
N TRP A 689 -15.20 -24.03 1.97
CA TRP A 689 -15.84 -22.90 1.33
C TRP A 689 -17.22 -23.28 0.76
N GLN A 690 -17.34 -24.41 0.08
CA GLN A 690 -18.62 -24.87 -0.44
C GLN A 690 -19.66 -25.11 0.67
N ARG A 691 -19.21 -25.57 1.85
CA ARG A 691 -20.10 -25.88 2.98
C ARG A 691 -20.44 -24.68 3.85
N PHE A 692 -19.48 -23.80 4.11
CA PHE A 692 -19.59 -22.74 5.12
C PHE A 692 -19.43 -21.32 4.55
N GLY A 693 -18.93 -21.18 3.32
CA GLY A 693 -18.76 -19.90 2.62
C GLY A 693 -17.99 -18.87 3.45
N VAL A 694 -18.55 -17.67 3.53
CA VAL A 694 -17.97 -16.48 4.20
C VAL A 694 -17.57 -16.74 5.64
N ARG A 695 -18.22 -17.69 6.32
CA ARG A 695 -17.86 -18.08 7.68
C ARG A 695 -16.39 -18.45 7.81
N MET A 696 -15.80 -19.04 6.78
CA MET A 696 -14.38 -19.39 6.77
C MET A 696 -13.47 -18.17 6.81
N LEU A 697 -13.88 -17.03 6.22
CA LEU A 697 -13.12 -15.79 6.33
C LEU A 697 -13.19 -15.20 7.75
N ARG A 698 -14.33 -15.30 8.44
CA ARG A 698 -14.43 -14.89 9.86
C ARG A 698 -13.54 -15.74 10.77
N GLU A 699 -13.53 -17.05 10.53
CA GLU A 699 -12.83 -17.99 11.41
C GLU A 699 -11.33 -18.05 11.12
N ARG A 700 -10.91 -18.12 9.85
CA ARG A 700 -9.52 -18.41 9.45
C ARG A 700 -8.72 -17.26 8.84
N ALA A 701 -9.31 -16.08 8.62
CA ALA A 701 -8.49 -14.95 8.18
C ALA A 701 -7.46 -14.56 9.26
N ALA A 702 -6.22 -14.30 8.83
CA ALA A 702 -5.14 -13.84 9.71
C ALA A 702 -5.40 -12.45 10.32
N PHE A 703 -6.29 -11.69 9.69
CA PHE A 703 -6.76 -10.40 10.16
C PHE A 703 -8.23 -10.51 10.60
N VAL A 704 -8.66 -9.59 11.45
CA VAL A 704 -10.08 -9.51 11.80
C VAL A 704 -10.88 -9.15 10.54
N TRP A 705 -11.69 -10.09 10.04
CA TRP A 705 -12.71 -9.87 9.03
C TRP A 705 -13.80 -8.96 9.61
#